data_AF-A0AB34VB25-F1
#
_entry.id   AF-A0AB34VB25-F1
#
_cell.length_a   1.000
_cell.length_b   1.000
_cell.length_c   1.000
_cell.angle_alpha   90.00
_cell.angle_beta   90.00
_cell.angle_gamma   90.00
#
_symmetry.space_group_name_H-M   'P 1'
#
loop_
_entity.id
_entity.type
_entity.pdbx_description
1 polymer ?
#
loop_
_entity_poly.entity_id
_entity_poly.type
_entity_poly.pdbx_seq_one_letter_code
_entity_poly.pdbx_strand_id
1 'polypeptide(L)'
;MPEFVSVLLFLTAIAVYSCKAGRNRIWFCLVLVLLMLFVVLNATLFASNYFTGEGITDAVVYTLTNSLTGAGLSKYVVPGLGLLIVLFLLFCALSWLLRRRKRPFHPGWSLVAFICAAGAVQTTPAFHQVSTLITSYSLRDDSDFDTVYKVPKNRIERPALNVVYIYAESLERTYFDQMAFPGLAPELNREKEQSLDFSQTEQLPGTDYTIAGMVASQCGIPLFAPFDGNASASLSSFYPQNICLGDILKNSGYENWFIQGADLRFAGKDVFLHSHGFDAAHMYGAQELKDQVRDPTYRNNWGYYDDTVLDKVYDTYASLSRQQKRFALFALTVDTHHPDGFISRGCQRKSYSYAGKPNQSFSAVSCSQEHIARLIARIKASPWFADTVIVVASDHLAMNNTAHPFLITHPRHDLFMVIRGDRPETDVIDMKRSTLDNGATLLDILGGDNAIGLGRSSLSAVSLSSQFEDMKTKVLSWKPDIIQLWNFPSKIDSFIINQAKNTFSFSGTSFKLPILLRVTDKHVEPLPEGEYSAPLRFQLADFKADEKFIWVDRCFKMGRIWQPSLSLSGDWCVAMGQPAGQPTVTRVDTPQWEGKARFPADTLSNARYQLAVAQLRIEDNAIRYDAESFLFAIPGAPASVKQFSGISRQESWGRWSNASLAPDVTIEFVDPLPAHFDLVITARAYGPNIHRPIPVRVGDTEQLLTLGEIPSTHTLRFDNPEGSHRLTLSPPEPQLSNLNNIAGQDPRKLGIGLVELKVVPLP
;
A
#
# COMPACT_ATOMS: atom_id res chain seq x y z
N MET A 1 -33.28 0.66 10.71
CA MET A 1 -33.86 0.63 12.08
C MET A 1 -32.82 0.85 13.19
N PRO A 2 -31.62 0.23 13.16
CA PRO A 2 -30.60 0.40 14.22
C PRO A 2 -30.06 1.84 14.35
N GLU A 3 -29.85 2.54 13.22
CA GLU A 3 -29.35 3.92 13.22
C GLU A 3 -30.23 4.89 13.99
N PHE A 4 -31.54 4.89 13.71
CA PHE A 4 -32.51 5.75 14.40
C PHE A 4 -32.53 5.49 15.92
N VAL A 5 -32.44 4.22 16.33
CA VAL A 5 -32.37 3.84 17.74
C VAL A 5 -31.10 4.39 18.38
N SER A 6 -29.95 4.23 17.70
CA SER A 6 -28.65 4.70 18.22
C SER A 6 -28.62 6.23 18.40
N VAL A 7 -29.17 6.99 17.44
CA VAL A 7 -29.28 8.45 17.51
C VAL A 7 -30.26 8.89 18.60
N LEU A 8 -31.40 8.21 18.73
CA LEU A 8 -32.38 8.50 19.78
C LEU A 8 -31.77 8.29 21.17
N LEU A 9 -31.03 7.20 21.37
CA LEU A 9 -30.32 6.90 22.62
C LEU A 9 -29.23 7.94 22.91
N PHE A 10 -28.49 8.37 21.88
CA PHE A 10 -27.48 9.44 21.99
C PHE A 10 -28.09 10.76 22.47
N LEU A 11 -29.18 11.21 21.82
CA LEU A 11 -29.89 12.44 22.20
C LEU A 11 -30.53 12.31 23.59
N THR A 12 -31.07 11.14 23.92
CA THR A 12 -31.65 10.86 25.25
C THR A 12 -30.60 10.93 26.34
N ALA A 13 -29.41 10.35 26.13
CA ALA A 13 -28.31 10.42 27.08
C ALA A 13 -27.92 11.88 27.37
N ILE A 14 -27.80 12.70 26.32
CA ILE A 14 -27.51 14.13 26.43
C ILE A 14 -28.61 14.86 27.21
N ALA A 15 -29.87 14.62 26.88
CA ALA A 15 -31.01 15.27 27.53
C ALA A 15 -31.12 14.89 29.02
N VAL A 16 -31.04 13.60 29.33
CA VAL A 16 -31.11 13.08 30.71
C VAL A 16 -29.95 13.62 31.53
N TYR A 17 -28.72 13.57 31.01
CA TYR A 17 -27.55 14.04 31.74
C TYR A 17 -27.63 15.54 32.02
N SER A 18 -27.87 16.35 30.98
CA SER A 18 -27.92 17.81 31.08
C SER A 18 -29.09 18.32 31.93
N CYS A 19 -30.22 17.59 31.99
CA CYS A 19 -31.43 18.05 32.67
C CYS A 19 -31.63 17.46 34.07
N LYS A 20 -31.16 16.23 34.34
CA LYS A 20 -31.56 15.46 35.53
C LYS A 20 -30.39 14.91 36.37
N ALA A 21 -29.23 14.61 35.79
CA ALA A 21 -28.12 13.92 36.47
C ALA A 21 -27.28 14.79 37.43
N GLY A 22 -27.14 16.09 37.15
CA GLY A 22 -26.39 17.03 38.00
C GLY A 22 -24.86 16.92 37.92
N ARG A 23 -24.13 17.72 38.70
CA ARG A 23 -22.66 17.83 38.58
C ARG A 23 -21.90 16.77 39.40
N ASN A 24 -21.40 15.74 38.73
CA ASN A 24 -20.41 14.81 39.25
C ASN A 24 -19.28 14.60 38.23
N ARG A 25 -18.01 14.62 38.68
CA ARG A 25 -16.85 14.54 37.77
C ARG A 25 -16.73 13.18 37.08
N ILE A 26 -16.96 12.09 37.81
CA ILE A 26 -16.79 10.72 37.30
C ILE A 26 -17.87 10.43 36.26
N TRP A 27 -19.14 10.64 36.62
CA TRP A 27 -20.27 10.42 35.70
C TRP A 27 -20.19 11.30 34.46
N PHE A 28 -19.71 12.55 34.60
CA PHE A 28 -19.48 13.43 33.47
C PHE A 28 -18.46 12.84 32.51
N CYS A 29 -17.30 12.39 33.02
CA CYS A 29 -16.25 11.82 32.20
C CYS A 29 -16.73 10.54 31.50
N LEU A 30 -17.40 9.63 32.21
CA LEU A 30 -17.89 8.37 31.64
C LEU A 30 -18.90 8.61 30.50
N VAL A 31 -19.91 9.47 30.73
CA VAL A 31 -20.92 9.78 29.72
C VAL A 31 -20.29 10.53 28.55
N LEU A 32 -19.42 11.51 28.80
CA LEU A 32 -18.75 12.24 27.73
C LEU A 32 -17.87 11.31 26.87
N VAL A 33 -17.11 10.39 27.48
CA VAL A 33 -16.29 9.42 26.75
C VAL A 33 -17.14 8.55 25.84
N LEU A 34 -18.28 8.03 26.32
CA LEU A 34 -19.18 7.22 25.50
C LEU A 34 -19.82 8.03 24.36
N LEU A 35 -20.24 9.27 24.61
CA LEU A 35 -20.78 10.14 23.57
C LEU A 35 -19.71 10.50 22.53
N MET A 36 -18.47 10.74 22.95
CA MET A 36 -17.36 10.99 22.03
C MET A 36 -16.99 9.74 21.25
N LEU A 37 -17.00 8.57 21.87
CA LEU A 37 -16.79 7.30 21.18
C LEU A 37 -17.86 7.08 20.11
N PHE A 38 -19.14 7.34 20.42
CA PHE A 38 -20.21 7.30 19.43
C PHE A 38 -19.93 8.26 18.25
N VAL A 39 -19.54 9.50 18.53
CA VAL A 39 -19.21 10.49 17.48
C VAL A 39 -18.03 10.03 16.63
N VAL A 40 -16.95 9.54 17.25
CA VAL A 40 -15.75 9.05 16.55
C VAL A 40 -16.06 7.82 15.72
N LEU A 41 -16.84 6.87 16.23
CA LEU A 41 -17.25 5.68 15.48
C LEU A 41 -18.08 6.05 14.25
N ASN A 42 -19.07 6.94 14.38
CA ASN A 42 -19.87 7.38 13.24
C ASN A 42 -19.06 8.25 12.26
N ALA A 43 -18.13 9.07 12.75
CA ALA A 43 -17.19 9.80 11.90
C ALA A 43 -16.27 8.87 11.11
N THR A 44 -15.80 7.79 11.76
CA THR A 44 -14.97 6.75 11.13
C THR A 44 -15.78 5.99 10.10
N LEU A 45 -17.02 5.62 10.40
CA LEU A 45 -17.93 4.98 9.44
C LEU A 45 -18.20 5.90 8.25
N PHE A 46 -18.48 7.18 8.48
CA PHE A 46 -18.69 8.15 7.42
C PHE A 46 -17.45 8.32 6.54
N ALA A 47 -16.27 8.47 7.14
CA ALA A 47 -15.01 8.55 6.41
C ALA A 47 -14.74 7.28 5.62
N SER A 48 -14.93 6.11 6.22
CA SER A 48 -14.75 4.81 5.56
C SER A 48 -15.70 4.65 4.37
N ASN A 49 -16.98 4.98 4.57
CA ASN A 49 -17.99 4.96 3.51
C ASN A 49 -17.71 5.96 2.40
N TYR A 50 -17.07 7.10 2.72
CA TYR A 50 -16.62 8.05 1.70
C TYR A 50 -15.59 7.43 0.75
N PHE A 51 -14.76 6.49 1.22
CA PHE A 51 -13.79 5.77 0.39
C PHE A 51 -14.38 4.53 -0.28
N THR A 52 -14.99 3.63 0.49
CA THR A 52 -15.36 2.29 0.01
C THR A 52 -16.81 2.18 -0.46
N GLY A 53 -17.70 3.02 0.06
CA GLY A 53 -19.16 2.87 -0.12
C GLY A 53 -19.79 1.73 0.70
N GLU A 54 -18.99 0.96 1.44
CA GLU A 54 -19.41 -0.24 2.20
C GLU A 54 -19.17 -0.08 3.72
N GLY A 55 -18.65 1.07 4.16
CA GLY A 55 -18.29 1.33 5.55
C GLY A 55 -16.94 0.74 5.94
N ILE A 56 -16.81 0.25 7.18
CA ILE A 56 -15.57 -0.21 7.80
C ILE A 56 -15.33 -1.69 7.45
N THR A 57 -14.52 -1.95 6.42
CA THR A 57 -14.20 -3.29 5.90
C THR A 57 -12.71 -3.60 5.95
N ASP A 58 -12.32 -4.84 5.61
CA ASP A 58 -10.92 -5.20 5.42
C ASP A 58 -10.25 -4.36 4.32
N ALA A 59 -10.99 -3.84 3.32
CA ALA A 59 -10.44 -2.89 2.35
C ALA A 59 -10.03 -1.57 2.99
N VAL A 60 -10.79 -1.04 3.96
CA VAL A 60 -10.43 0.17 4.72
C VAL A 60 -9.18 -0.09 5.55
N VAL A 61 -9.14 -1.23 6.24
CA VAL A 61 -7.93 -1.62 6.99
C VAL A 61 -6.76 -1.70 6.04
N TYR A 62 -6.86 -2.48 4.96
CA TYR A 62 -5.79 -2.64 3.97
C TYR A 62 -5.35 -1.31 3.34
N THR A 63 -6.27 -0.37 3.11
CA THR A 63 -5.99 0.94 2.51
C THR A 63 -5.36 1.92 3.50
N LEU A 64 -5.77 1.91 4.77
CA LEU A 64 -5.17 2.74 5.82
C LEU A 64 -3.80 2.22 6.28
N THR A 65 -3.63 0.91 6.20
CA THR A 65 -2.42 0.19 6.61
C THR A 65 -1.43 -0.02 5.47
N ASN A 66 -1.84 0.21 4.22
CA ASN A 66 -0.94 0.45 3.11
C ASN A 66 -0.66 1.93 2.96
N SER A 67 0.54 2.24 2.49
CA SER A 67 0.85 3.61 2.18
C SER A 67 0.07 4.07 0.95
N LEU A 68 -0.64 5.16 1.15
CA LEU A 68 -1.37 5.89 0.13
C LEU A 68 -0.44 6.74 -0.77
N THR A 69 0.87 6.72 -0.56
CA THR A 69 1.85 7.50 -1.34
C THR A 69 2.09 6.86 -2.70
N GLY A 70 1.93 7.65 -3.77
CA GLY A 70 1.71 7.16 -5.15
C GLY A 70 0.29 7.47 -5.63
N ALA A 71 -0.67 7.54 -4.72
CA ALA A 71 -2.00 8.09 -4.97
C ALA A 71 -1.98 9.62 -4.81
N GLY A 72 -2.92 10.31 -5.45
CA GLY A 72 -3.11 11.76 -5.38
C GLY A 72 -3.57 12.26 -3.99
N LEU A 73 -2.77 12.02 -2.96
CA LEU A 73 -3.08 12.21 -1.55
C LEU A 73 -3.41 13.65 -1.15
N SER A 74 -2.94 14.62 -1.92
CA SER A 74 -3.19 16.05 -1.71
C SER A 74 -4.69 16.37 -1.65
N LYS A 75 -5.53 15.58 -2.34
CA LYS A 75 -6.99 15.73 -2.31
C LYS A 75 -7.62 15.39 -0.95
N TYR A 76 -6.93 14.66 -0.05
CA TYR A 76 -7.51 14.18 1.21
C TYR A 76 -7.05 14.94 2.46
N VAL A 77 -6.00 15.76 2.37
CA VAL A 77 -5.44 16.51 3.52
C VAL A 77 -6.44 17.51 4.09
N VAL A 78 -7.09 18.29 3.22
CA VAL A 78 -8.05 19.33 3.62
C VAL A 78 -9.30 18.72 4.28
N PRO A 79 -9.96 17.69 3.71
CA PRO A 79 -11.03 16.97 4.40
C PRO A 79 -10.61 16.42 5.78
N GLY A 80 -9.41 15.85 5.89
CA GLY A 80 -8.89 15.30 7.14
C GLY A 80 -8.73 16.35 8.24
N LEU A 81 -8.14 17.51 7.91
CA LEU A 81 -8.03 18.64 8.84
C LEU A 81 -9.40 19.19 9.25
N GLY A 82 -10.32 19.29 8.29
CA GLY A 82 -11.71 19.70 8.55
C GLY A 82 -12.40 18.77 9.56
N LEU A 83 -12.24 17.46 9.40
CA LEU A 83 -12.81 16.48 10.32
C LEU A 83 -12.28 16.63 11.75
N LEU A 84 -10.97 16.83 11.92
CA LEU A 84 -10.36 17.04 13.24
C LEU A 84 -10.91 18.30 13.94
N ILE A 85 -11.06 19.40 13.20
CA ILE A 85 -11.64 20.65 13.73
C ILE A 85 -13.09 20.42 14.16
N VAL A 86 -13.90 19.75 13.34
CA VAL A 86 -15.29 19.44 13.65
C VAL A 86 -15.40 18.57 14.90
N LEU A 87 -14.58 17.51 15.02
CA LEU A 87 -14.55 16.64 16.20
C LEU A 87 -14.18 17.40 17.48
N PHE A 88 -13.22 18.33 17.40
CA PHE A 88 -12.83 19.19 18.52
C PHE A 88 -13.97 20.14 18.94
N LEU A 89 -14.62 20.80 17.98
CA LEU A 89 -15.76 21.67 18.24
C LEU A 89 -16.94 20.91 18.85
N LEU A 90 -17.21 19.69 18.39
CA LEU A 90 -18.23 18.80 18.95
C LEU A 90 -17.90 18.41 20.40
N PHE A 91 -16.64 18.09 20.70
CA PHE A 91 -16.18 17.83 22.07
C PHE A 91 -16.43 19.02 23.00
N CYS A 92 -16.06 20.23 22.56
CA CYS A 92 -16.29 21.46 23.31
C CYS A 92 -17.79 21.73 23.52
N ALA A 93 -18.60 21.56 22.47
CA ALA A 93 -20.04 21.75 22.51
C ALA A 93 -20.74 20.76 23.45
N LEU A 94 -20.43 19.46 23.35
CA LEU A 94 -20.97 18.43 24.24
C LEU A 94 -20.56 18.68 25.70
N SER A 95 -19.28 18.99 25.93
CA SER A 95 -18.77 19.32 27.26
C SER A 95 -19.49 20.51 27.89
N TRP A 96 -19.72 21.57 27.09
CA TRP A 96 -20.48 22.74 27.49
C TRP A 96 -21.93 22.38 27.79
N LEU A 97 -22.60 21.66 26.90
CA LEU A 97 -24.01 21.34 26.99
C LEU A 97 -24.33 20.46 28.21
N LEU A 98 -23.51 19.44 28.47
CA LEU A 98 -23.62 18.58 29.64
C LEU A 98 -23.35 19.32 30.97
N ARG A 99 -22.59 20.44 30.95
CA ARG A 99 -22.25 21.24 32.14
C ARG A 99 -23.01 22.56 32.28
N ARG A 100 -23.82 22.93 31.28
CA ARG A 100 -24.52 24.21 31.19
C ARG A 100 -25.45 24.47 32.38
N ARG A 101 -26.16 23.44 32.84
CA ARG A 101 -27.11 23.55 33.95
C ARG A 101 -26.45 23.21 35.28
N LYS A 102 -26.54 24.12 36.26
CA LYS A 102 -26.10 23.87 37.64
C LYS A 102 -27.22 23.14 38.38
N ARG A 103 -27.04 21.85 38.67
CA ARG A 103 -27.98 21.03 39.46
C ARG A 103 -27.23 20.09 40.42
N PRO A 104 -27.84 19.77 41.58
CA PRO A 104 -27.28 18.80 42.51
C PRO A 104 -27.22 17.41 41.84
N PHE A 105 -26.20 16.64 42.22
CA PHE A 105 -25.95 15.31 41.67
C PHE A 105 -27.09 14.34 42.01
N HIS A 106 -27.49 13.53 41.04
CA HIS A 106 -28.43 12.43 41.20
C HIS A 106 -27.89 11.14 40.55
N PRO A 107 -27.59 10.09 41.33
CA PRO A 107 -26.94 8.89 40.82
C PRO A 107 -27.83 8.12 39.83
N GLY A 108 -29.14 7.99 40.10
CA GLY A 108 -30.06 7.26 39.22
C GLY A 108 -30.13 7.82 37.79
N TRP A 109 -30.34 9.14 37.64
CA TRP A 109 -30.35 9.78 36.32
C TRP A 109 -28.99 9.77 35.62
N SER A 110 -27.89 9.79 36.38
CA SER A 110 -26.54 9.63 35.82
C SER A 110 -26.34 8.24 35.22
N LEU A 111 -26.83 7.20 35.93
CA LEU A 111 -26.82 5.82 35.46
C LEU A 111 -27.71 5.66 34.21
N VAL A 112 -28.91 6.24 34.18
CA VAL A 112 -29.77 6.21 32.99
C VAL A 112 -29.09 6.86 31.79
N ALA A 113 -28.48 8.04 31.97
CA ALA A 113 -27.75 8.70 30.89
C ALA A 113 -26.57 7.85 30.38
N PHE A 114 -25.86 7.18 31.29
CA PHE A 114 -24.78 6.26 30.94
C PHE A 114 -25.28 5.04 30.16
N ILE A 115 -26.37 4.40 30.60
CA ILE A 115 -26.98 3.26 29.89
C ILE A 115 -27.43 3.69 28.48
N CYS A 116 -28.04 4.87 28.34
CA CYS A 116 -28.40 5.40 27.03
C CYS A 116 -27.17 5.67 26.16
N ALA A 117 -26.10 6.25 26.70
CA ALA A 117 -24.87 6.49 25.95
C ALA A 117 -24.18 5.19 25.51
N ALA A 118 -24.13 4.19 26.41
CA ALA A 118 -23.60 2.86 26.10
C ALA A 118 -24.46 2.15 25.05
N GLY A 119 -25.79 2.22 25.18
CA GLY A 119 -26.73 1.67 24.20
C GLY A 119 -26.60 2.35 22.82
N ALA A 120 -26.35 3.65 22.77
CA ALA A 120 -26.09 4.37 21.52
C ALA A 120 -24.82 3.84 20.82
N VAL A 121 -23.75 3.62 21.57
CA VAL A 121 -22.52 3.01 21.05
C VAL A 121 -22.78 1.57 20.59
N GLN A 122 -23.45 0.76 21.39
CA GLN A 122 -23.66 -0.65 21.06
C GLN A 122 -24.55 -0.87 19.82
N THR A 123 -25.51 0.03 19.58
CA THR A 123 -26.50 -0.09 18.50
C THR A 123 -26.11 0.64 17.21
N THR A 124 -25.01 1.41 17.19
CA THR A 124 -24.56 2.05 15.95
C THR A 124 -24.01 1.02 14.96
N PRO A 125 -24.29 1.16 13.64
CA PRO A 125 -23.71 0.29 12.63
C PRO A 125 -22.18 0.25 12.68
N ALA A 126 -21.54 1.37 13.03
CA ALA A 126 -20.09 1.45 13.13
C ALA A 126 -19.51 0.47 14.17
N PHE A 127 -20.15 0.37 15.35
CA PHE A 127 -19.73 -0.57 16.38
C PHE A 127 -19.96 -2.02 15.93
N HIS A 128 -21.08 -2.31 15.27
CA HIS A 128 -21.35 -3.64 14.74
C HIS A 128 -20.32 -4.06 13.67
N GLN A 129 -19.96 -3.17 12.74
CA GLN A 129 -18.94 -3.44 11.72
C GLN A 129 -17.56 -3.67 12.35
N VAL A 130 -17.13 -2.79 13.27
CA VAL A 130 -15.86 -2.95 13.98
C VAL A 130 -15.83 -4.23 14.82
N SER A 131 -16.92 -4.54 15.54
CA SER A 131 -17.03 -5.75 16.34
C SER A 131 -16.93 -7.00 15.47
N THR A 132 -17.68 -7.05 14.36
CA THR A 132 -17.65 -8.17 13.40
C THR A 132 -16.27 -8.34 12.78
N LEU A 133 -15.62 -7.23 12.42
CA LEU A 133 -14.26 -7.25 11.92
C LEU A 133 -13.30 -7.86 12.95
N ILE A 134 -13.34 -7.44 14.21
CA ILE A 134 -12.48 -7.96 15.28
C ILE A 134 -12.77 -9.44 15.58
N THR A 135 -14.04 -9.83 15.70
CA THR A 135 -14.42 -11.22 16.01
C THR A 135 -14.05 -12.16 14.87
N SER A 136 -14.10 -11.73 13.61
CA SER A 136 -13.72 -12.53 12.44
C SER A 136 -12.26 -13.00 12.45
N TYR A 137 -11.36 -12.32 13.17
CA TYR A 137 -9.97 -12.75 13.33
C TYR A 137 -9.78 -13.85 14.41
N SER A 138 -10.76 -14.04 15.30
CA SER A 138 -10.63 -14.91 16.49
C SER A 138 -11.43 -16.20 16.43
N LEU A 139 -12.39 -16.33 15.51
CA LEU A 139 -13.28 -17.49 15.42
C LEU A 139 -12.55 -18.70 14.80
N ARG A 140 -12.45 -19.82 15.52
CA ARG A 140 -11.83 -21.07 15.00
C ARG A 140 -12.68 -22.31 15.24
N ASP A 141 -13.92 -22.17 15.70
CA ASP A 141 -14.72 -23.31 16.09
C ASP A 141 -15.32 -24.02 14.85
N ASP A 142 -15.01 -25.32 14.71
CA ASP A 142 -15.57 -26.28 13.74
C ASP A 142 -15.63 -25.79 12.28
N SER A 143 -14.49 -25.27 11.78
CA SER A 143 -14.39 -24.82 10.39
C SER A 143 -14.48 -25.99 9.40
N ASP A 144 -15.37 -25.86 8.41
CA ASP A 144 -15.51 -26.79 7.28
C ASP A 144 -14.62 -26.41 6.08
N PHE A 145 -13.70 -25.45 6.25
CA PHE A 145 -12.85 -24.94 5.18
C PHE A 145 -12.14 -26.04 4.39
N ASP A 146 -11.49 -26.99 5.07
CA ASP A 146 -10.74 -28.08 4.42
C ASP A 146 -11.64 -29.03 3.62
N THR A 147 -12.94 -29.09 3.93
CA THR A 147 -13.89 -29.94 3.20
C THR A 147 -14.26 -29.35 1.85
N VAL A 148 -14.35 -28.02 1.78
CA VAL A 148 -14.74 -27.26 0.58
C VAL A 148 -13.53 -26.76 -0.21
N TYR A 149 -12.36 -26.58 0.41
CA TYR A 149 -11.16 -26.16 -0.31
C TYR A 149 -10.67 -27.27 -1.25
N LYS A 150 -10.39 -26.94 -2.51
CA LYS A 150 -9.88 -27.88 -3.53
C LYS A 150 -8.54 -27.42 -4.07
N VAL A 151 -7.52 -28.26 -3.91
CA VAL A 151 -6.23 -28.08 -4.54
C VAL A 151 -6.33 -28.54 -6.00
N PRO A 152 -6.15 -27.66 -7.00
CA PRO A 152 -6.15 -28.05 -8.40
C PRO A 152 -4.90 -28.87 -8.76
N LYS A 153 -4.96 -29.61 -9.85
CA LYS A 153 -3.75 -30.07 -10.54
C LYS A 153 -2.91 -28.86 -10.95
N ASN A 154 -1.60 -29.01 -10.82
CA ASN A 154 -0.65 -27.93 -11.07
C ASN A 154 -0.33 -27.71 -12.57
N ARG A 155 -0.99 -28.41 -13.50
CA ARG A 155 -0.79 -28.28 -14.95
C ARG A 155 -2.02 -28.73 -15.75
N ILE A 156 -2.14 -28.20 -16.96
CA ILE A 156 -3.09 -28.62 -18.00
C ILE A 156 -2.40 -29.68 -18.88
N GLU A 157 -3.07 -30.80 -19.14
CA GLU A 157 -2.44 -31.91 -19.88
C GLU A 157 -2.20 -31.59 -21.36
N ARG A 158 -3.12 -30.88 -22.00
CA ARG A 158 -3.07 -30.55 -23.45
C ARG A 158 -3.48 -29.09 -23.68
N PRO A 159 -2.65 -28.13 -23.27
CA PRO A 159 -3.01 -26.73 -23.42
C PRO A 159 -2.96 -26.36 -24.90
N ALA A 160 -3.97 -25.64 -25.40
CA ALA A 160 -4.09 -25.30 -26.82
C ALA A 160 -4.28 -23.79 -27.07
N LEU A 161 -4.90 -23.07 -26.14
CA LEU A 161 -5.35 -21.69 -26.35
C LEU A 161 -4.45 -20.69 -25.64
N ASN A 162 -4.25 -19.52 -26.23
CA ASN A 162 -3.68 -18.34 -25.58
C ASN A 162 -4.75 -17.63 -24.75
N VAL A 163 -4.31 -16.90 -23.72
CA VAL A 163 -5.22 -16.15 -22.85
C VAL A 163 -4.93 -14.66 -22.97
N VAL A 164 -5.98 -13.85 -23.11
CA VAL A 164 -5.95 -12.41 -22.86
C VAL A 164 -6.94 -12.11 -21.75
N TYR A 165 -6.46 -11.76 -20.56
CA TYR A 165 -7.30 -11.49 -19.39
C TYR A 165 -7.26 -10.00 -19.07
N ILE A 166 -8.40 -9.33 -19.13
CA ILE A 166 -8.51 -7.89 -18.90
C ILE A 166 -9.23 -7.67 -17.57
N TYR A 167 -8.48 -7.26 -16.56
CA TYR A 167 -9.03 -6.66 -15.35
C TYR A 167 -9.48 -5.24 -15.66
N ALA A 168 -10.79 -5.03 -15.65
CA ALA A 168 -11.41 -3.74 -15.88
C ALA A 168 -11.68 -3.07 -14.53
N GLU A 169 -10.77 -2.17 -14.13
CA GLU A 169 -10.81 -1.43 -12.86
C GLU A 169 -12.22 -0.89 -12.56
N SER A 170 -12.81 -1.28 -11.44
CA SER A 170 -14.11 -0.79 -10.98
C SER A 170 -15.25 -0.88 -12.03
N LEU A 171 -15.10 -1.66 -13.12
CA LEU A 171 -16.08 -1.70 -14.21
C LEU A 171 -17.08 -2.82 -13.98
N GLU A 172 -18.19 -2.49 -13.34
CA GLU A 172 -19.28 -3.41 -13.00
C GLU A 172 -20.12 -3.83 -14.20
N ARG A 173 -20.72 -5.02 -14.11
CA ARG A 173 -21.75 -5.47 -15.06
C ARG A 173 -22.98 -4.56 -15.02
N THR A 174 -23.25 -3.92 -13.89
CA THR A 174 -24.40 -3.02 -13.69
C THR A 174 -24.37 -1.80 -14.62
N TYR A 175 -23.19 -1.34 -15.08
CA TYR A 175 -23.07 -0.26 -16.05
C TYR A 175 -23.65 -0.58 -17.45
N PHE A 176 -23.89 -1.86 -17.73
CA PHE A 176 -24.42 -2.32 -19.02
C PHE A 176 -25.94 -2.32 -19.10
N ASP A 177 -26.64 -2.07 -17.98
CA ASP A 177 -28.10 -1.95 -17.96
C ASP A 177 -28.53 -0.73 -18.79
N GLN A 178 -29.12 -0.98 -19.96
CA GLN A 178 -29.55 0.08 -20.89
C GLN A 178 -30.77 0.86 -20.39
N MET A 179 -31.54 0.31 -19.45
CA MET A 179 -32.66 1.03 -18.83
C MET A 179 -32.15 2.00 -17.76
N ALA A 180 -31.15 1.58 -16.97
CA ALA A 180 -30.54 2.42 -15.95
C ALA A 180 -29.55 3.44 -16.56
N PHE A 181 -28.68 3.00 -17.47
CA PHE A 181 -27.56 3.78 -18.01
C PHE A 181 -27.50 3.73 -19.55
N PRO A 182 -28.51 4.30 -20.24
CA PRO A 182 -28.64 4.21 -21.69
C PRO A 182 -27.40 4.76 -22.40
N GLY A 183 -26.77 3.92 -23.22
CA GLY A 183 -25.61 4.31 -24.02
C GLY A 183 -24.35 4.61 -23.21
N LEU A 184 -24.21 4.12 -21.98
CA LEU A 184 -23.00 4.27 -21.18
C LEU A 184 -21.83 3.45 -21.76
N ALA A 185 -22.02 2.14 -21.96
CA ALA A 185 -20.99 1.21 -22.45
C ALA A 185 -21.35 0.47 -23.77
N PRO A 186 -21.79 1.17 -24.84
CA PRO A 186 -22.31 0.56 -26.06
C PRO A 186 -21.31 -0.30 -26.83
N GLU A 187 -20.03 0.07 -26.94
CA GLU A 187 -19.05 -0.71 -27.69
C GLU A 187 -18.77 -2.05 -27.02
N LEU A 188 -18.48 -2.04 -25.70
CA LEU A 188 -18.21 -3.25 -24.94
C LEU A 188 -19.48 -4.08 -24.72
N ASN A 189 -20.66 -3.46 -24.64
CA ASN A 189 -21.92 -4.20 -24.54
C ASN A 189 -22.16 -5.09 -25.77
N ARG A 190 -21.78 -4.63 -26.98
CA ARG A 190 -21.86 -5.46 -28.19
C ARG A 190 -20.94 -6.67 -28.14
N GLU A 191 -19.75 -6.53 -27.56
CA GLU A 191 -18.85 -7.66 -27.36
C GLU A 191 -19.40 -8.61 -26.29
N LYS A 192 -19.99 -8.08 -25.21
CA LYS A 192 -20.66 -8.86 -24.16
C LYS A 192 -21.83 -9.68 -24.70
N GLU A 193 -22.65 -9.10 -25.57
CA GLU A 193 -23.76 -9.79 -26.24
C GLU A 193 -23.31 -10.91 -27.18
N GLN A 194 -22.02 -11.02 -27.49
CA GLN A 194 -21.41 -12.07 -28.31
C GLN A 194 -20.47 -12.97 -27.49
N SER A 195 -20.68 -13.04 -26.18
CA SER A 195 -19.81 -13.73 -25.23
C SER A 195 -20.61 -14.68 -24.33
N LEU A 196 -19.90 -15.48 -23.55
CA LEU A 196 -20.45 -16.11 -22.35
C LEU A 196 -20.45 -15.06 -21.22
N ASP A 197 -21.63 -14.50 -20.92
CA ASP A 197 -21.83 -13.44 -19.93
C ASP A 197 -22.38 -14.03 -18.63
N PHE A 198 -21.62 -13.93 -17.53
CA PHE A 198 -22.01 -14.49 -16.24
C PHE A 198 -22.65 -13.41 -15.36
N SER A 199 -23.97 -13.42 -15.31
CA SER A 199 -24.76 -12.25 -14.90
C SER A 199 -24.88 -12.02 -13.39
N GLN A 200 -24.61 -13.05 -12.58
CA GLN A 200 -24.84 -13.06 -11.13
C GLN A 200 -23.53 -13.23 -10.34
N THR A 201 -22.47 -12.54 -10.77
CA THR A 201 -21.18 -12.51 -10.06
C THR A 201 -21.26 -11.53 -8.90
N GLU A 202 -21.27 -12.04 -7.67
CA GLU A 202 -21.31 -11.24 -6.45
C GLU A 202 -19.89 -10.92 -5.93
N GLN A 203 -19.74 -9.73 -5.35
CA GLN A 203 -18.54 -9.36 -4.61
C GLN A 203 -18.62 -9.89 -3.17
N LEU A 204 -17.55 -10.54 -2.72
CA LEU A 204 -17.41 -11.12 -1.38
C LEU A 204 -16.43 -10.31 -0.51
N PRO A 205 -16.49 -10.43 0.83
CA PRO A 205 -15.49 -9.81 1.70
C PRO A 205 -14.06 -10.26 1.34
N GLY A 206 -13.12 -9.32 1.31
CA GLY A 206 -11.73 -9.61 0.90
C GLY A 206 -11.59 -9.84 -0.60
N THR A 207 -12.49 -9.29 -1.42
CA THR A 207 -12.41 -9.25 -2.89
C THR A 207 -12.68 -7.84 -3.45
N ASP A 208 -12.80 -6.85 -2.56
CA ASP A 208 -13.40 -5.53 -2.75
C ASP A 208 -12.39 -4.41 -3.10
N TYR A 209 -11.21 -4.78 -3.58
CA TYR A 209 -10.15 -3.88 -4.04
C TYR A 209 -9.21 -4.62 -5.00
N THR A 210 -8.51 -3.92 -5.89
CA THR A 210 -7.91 -4.53 -7.09
C THR A 210 -7.05 -5.76 -6.84
N ILE A 211 -6.09 -5.70 -5.90
CA ILE A 211 -5.21 -6.86 -5.63
C ILE A 211 -6.01 -8.02 -5.01
N ALA A 212 -7.03 -7.75 -4.21
CA ALA A 212 -7.90 -8.78 -3.68
C ALA A 212 -8.75 -9.45 -4.77
N GLY A 213 -9.26 -8.68 -5.73
CA GLY A 213 -9.92 -9.20 -6.93
C GLY A 213 -9.01 -10.08 -7.80
N MET A 214 -7.75 -9.65 -7.96
CA MET A 214 -6.73 -10.44 -8.66
C MET A 214 -6.41 -11.76 -7.92
N VAL A 215 -6.22 -11.73 -6.60
CA VAL A 215 -6.00 -12.93 -5.79
C VAL A 215 -7.22 -13.85 -5.84
N ALA A 216 -8.43 -13.32 -5.68
CA ALA A 216 -9.69 -14.06 -5.77
C ALA A 216 -9.85 -14.76 -7.12
N SER A 217 -9.66 -14.02 -8.20
CA SER A 217 -9.82 -14.54 -9.55
C SER A 217 -8.74 -15.55 -9.95
N GLN A 218 -7.52 -15.47 -9.43
CA GLN A 218 -6.45 -16.40 -9.80
C GLN A 218 -6.31 -17.58 -8.84
N CYS A 219 -6.51 -17.38 -7.55
CA CYS A 219 -6.27 -18.37 -6.50
C CYS A 219 -7.56 -18.97 -5.91
N GLY A 220 -8.73 -18.41 -6.26
CA GLY A 220 -10.02 -18.87 -5.74
C GLY A 220 -10.14 -18.70 -4.21
N ILE A 221 -9.47 -17.72 -3.63
CA ILE A 221 -9.57 -17.35 -2.20
C ILE A 221 -9.63 -15.82 -2.06
N PRO A 222 -10.33 -15.27 -1.05
CA PRO A 222 -10.27 -13.85 -0.75
C PRO A 222 -8.90 -13.49 -0.12
N LEU A 223 -8.55 -12.21 -0.19
CA LEU A 223 -7.33 -11.67 0.40
C LEU A 223 -7.58 -11.19 1.84
N PHE A 224 -7.11 -11.99 2.80
CA PHE A 224 -7.06 -11.63 4.22
C PHE A 224 -5.62 -11.72 4.72
N ALA A 225 -5.04 -10.59 5.10
CA ALA A 225 -3.66 -10.53 5.62
C ALA A 225 -3.66 -10.42 7.16
N PRO A 226 -2.79 -11.17 7.87
CA PRO A 226 -2.64 -11.04 9.33
C PRO A 226 -1.77 -9.86 9.76
N PHE A 227 -1.31 -9.04 8.82
CA PHE A 227 -0.34 -7.97 9.03
C PHE A 227 -0.83 -6.65 8.41
N ASP A 228 -0.25 -5.54 8.85
CA ASP A 228 -0.43 -4.21 8.28
C ASP A 228 -0.20 -4.25 6.77
N GLY A 229 -1.12 -3.76 5.93
CA GLY A 229 -1.11 -3.95 4.47
C GLY A 229 0.24 -3.67 3.80
N ASN A 230 1.00 -2.70 4.31
CA ASN A 230 2.37 -2.34 3.92
C ASN A 230 3.36 -3.52 3.94
N ALA A 231 3.12 -4.53 4.78
CA ALA A 231 4.00 -5.68 4.90
C ALA A 231 3.91 -6.64 3.69
N SER A 232 2.81 -6.62 2.93
CA SER A 232 2.64 -7.48 1.74
C SER A 232 3.71 -7.23 0.67
N ALA A 233 4.08 -5.97 0.43
CA ALA A 233 5.10 -5.57 -0.54
C ALA A 233 6.53 -6.02 -0.18
N SER A 234 6.73 -6.44 1.08
CA SER A 234 8.05 -6.85 1.59
C SER A 234 8.14 -8.35 1.89
N LEU A 235 7.04 -9.09 1.71
CA LEU A 235 7.08 -10.53 1.66
C LEU A 235 7.88 -10.98 0.44
N SER A 236 8.60 -12.09 0.57
CA SER A 236 9.23 -12.72 -0.61
C SER A 236 8.24 -13.55 -1.43
N SER A 237 7.12 -13.94 -0.81
CA SER A 237 6.09 -14.77 -1.44
C SER A 237 4.70 -14.41 -0.92
N PHE A 238 3.72 -14.48 -1.81
CA PHE A 238 2.29 -14.38 -1.54
C PHE A 238 1.72 -15.81 -1.46
N TYR A 239 0.86 -16.11 -0.47
CA TYR A 239 0.22 -17.43 -0.25
C TYR A 239 1.03 -18.66 -0.77
N PRO A 240 2.23 -18.94 -0.22
CA PRO A 240 3.22 -19.82 -0.85
C PRO A 240 2.79 -21.29 -1.03
N GLN A 241 1.74 -21.73 -0.34
CA GLN A 241 1.21 -23.08 -0.43
C GLN A 241 0.01 -23.20 -1.39
N ASN A 242 -0.46 -22.07 -1.93
CA ASN A 242 -1.60 -22.06 -2.85
C ASN A 242 -1.12 -22.24 -4.27
N ILE A 243 -1.82 -23.10 -5.01
CA ILE A 243 -1.65 -23.24 -6.46
C ILE A 243 -2.68 -22.32 -7.11
N CYS A 244 -2.21 -21.25 -7.74
CA CYS A 244 -3.06 -20.29 -8.44
C CYS A 244 -3.03 -20.53 -9.96
N LEU A 245 -3.95 -19.91 -10.69
CA LEU A 245 -4.06 -20.01 -12.14
C LEU A 245 -2.72 -19.70 -12.84
N GLY A 246 -2.01 -18.66 -12.40
CA GLY A 246 -0.69 -18.30 -12.93
C GLY A 246 0.33 -19.44 -12.83
N ASP A 247 0.38 -20.14 -11.68
CA ASP A 247 1.24 -21.31 -11.48
C ASP A 247 0.90 -22.44 -12.46
N ILE A 248 -0.39 -22.73 -12.60
CA ILE A 248 -0.89 -23.79 -13.48
C ILE A 248 -0.53 -23.47 -14.93
N LEU A 249 -0.74 -22.23 -15.37
CA LEU A 249 -0.39 -21.78 -16.71
C LEU A 249 1.11 -21.87 -16.96
N LYS A 250 1.94 -21.39 -16.02
CA LYS A 250 3.40 -21.46 -16.13
C LYS A 250 3.89 -22.91 -16.27
N ASN A 251 3.39 -23.79 -15.41
CA ASN A 251 3.69 -25.23 -15.46
C ASN A 251 3.14 -25.93 -16.70
N SER A 252 2.16 -25.33 -17.37
CA SER A 252 1.61 -25.77 -18.66
C SER A 252 2.36 -25.21 -19.88
N GLY A 253 3.48 -24.52 -19.65
CA GLY A 253 4.35 -23.96 -20.69
C GLY A 253 3.93 -22.58 -21.21
N TYR A 254 3.09 -21.84 -20.49
CA TYR A 254 2.74 -20.47 -20.84
C TYR A 254 3.83 -19.49 -20.41
N GLU A 255 4.10 -18.49 -21.24
CA GLU A 255 4.67 -17.22 -20.77
C GLU A 255 3.53 -16.38 -20.19
N ASN A 256 3.57 -16.13 -18.88
CA ASN A 256 2.61 -15.26 -18.22
C ASN A 256 3.15 -13.82 -18.25
N TRP A 257 2.35 -12.92 -18.82
CA TRP A 257 2.64 -11.50 -18.98
C TRP A 257 1.62 -10.67 -18.20
N PHE A 258 2.05 -9.57 -17.60
CA PHE A 258 1.17 -8.62 -16.92
C PHE A 258 1.50 -7.19 -17.33
N ILE A 259 0.49 -6.40 -17.73
CA ILE A 259 0.68 -5.02 -18.19
C ILE A 259 -0.37 -4.11 -17.55
N GLN A 260 0.07 -3.04 -16.87
CA GLN A 260 -0.79 -2.01 -16.31
C GLN A 260 -0.19 -0.61 -16.46
N GLY A 261 -1.00 0.44 -16.27
CA GLY A 261 -0.52 1.82 -16.27
C GLY A 261 0.15 2.25 -14.96
N ALA A 262 -0.28 1.68 -13.84
CA ALA A 262 0.19 2.00 -12.50
C ALA A 262 1.52 1.32 -12.15
N ASP A 263 2.15 1.74 -11.04
CA ASP A 263 3.39 1.12 -10.56
C ASP A 263 3.12 -0.32 -10.06
N LEU A 264 3.96 -1.28 -10.47
CA LEU A 264 3.80 -2.69 -10.07
C LEU A 264 3.98 -2.91 -8.57
N ARG A 265 4.76 -2.06 -7.91
CA ARG A 265 5.04 -2.17 -6.47
C ARG A 265 3.85 -1.74 -5.61
N PHE A 266 2.90 -1.01 -6.19
CA PHE A 266 1.71 -0.56 -5.49
C PHE A 266 0.87 -1.78 -5.04
N ALA A 267 0.48 -1.80 -3.77
CA ALA A 267 -0.29 -2.88 -3.14
C ALA A 267 0.35 -4.29 -3.24
N GLY A 268 1.67 -4.39 -3.46
CA GLY A 268 2.38 -5.66 -3.54
C GLY A 268 2.01 -6.55 -4.74
N LYS A 269 1.49 -5.96 -5.83
CA LYS A 269 1.11 -6.70 -7.05
C LYS A 269 2.30 -7.45 -7.67
N ASP A 270 3.48 -6.81 -7.70
CA ASP A 270 4.72 -7.40 -8.18
C ASP A 270 5.09 -8.68 -7.41
N VAL A 271 4.98 -8.65 -6.08
CA VAL A 271 5.24 -9.80 -5.21
C VAL A 271 4.23 -10.91 -5.49
N PHE A 272 2.93 -10.59 -5.55
CA PHE A 272 1.89 -11.58 -5.85
C PHE A 272 2.11 -12.27 -7.20
N LEU A 273 2.26 -11.50 -8.28
CA LEU A 273 2.44 -12.03 -9.62
C LEU A 273 3.74 -12.85 -9.71
N HIS A 274 4.85 -12.35 -9.17
CA HIS A 274 6.11 -13.09 -9.16
C HIS A 274 6.03 -14.41 -8.37
N SER A 275 5.26 -14.42 -7.28
CA SER A 275 5.04 -15.63 -6.47
C SER A 275 4.26 -16.70 -7.22
N HIS A 276 3.39 -16.27 -8.15
CA HIS A 276 2.43 -17.14 -8.83
C HIS A 276 2.67 -17.24 -10.34
N GLY A 277 3.92 -17.51 -10.74
CA GLY A 277 4.25 -17.94 -12.10
C GLY A 277 4.45 -16.83 -13.13
N PHE A 278 4.59 -15.55 -12.72
CA PHE A 278 4.94 -14.46 -13.63
C PHE A 278 6.43 -14.11 -13.52
N ASP A 279 7.14 -14.06 -14.65
CA ASP A 279 8.54 -13.64 -14.66
C ASP A 279 8.64 -12.11 -14.63
N ALA A 280 9.58 -11.55 -13.85
CA ALA A 280 9.78 -10.10 -13.74
C ALA A 280 10.02 -9.40 -15.09
N ALA A 281 10.63 -10.09 -16.06
CA ALA A 281 10.85 -9.57 -17.40
C ALA A 281 9.56 -9.37 -18.22
N HIS A 282 8.46 -10.00 -17.81
CA HIS A 282 7.15 -9.99 -18.48
C HIS A 282 6.10 -9.18 -17.72
N MET A 283 6.50 -8.46 -16.67
CA MET A 283 5.62 -7.58 -15.89
C MET A 283 5.95 -6.13 -16.16
N TYR A 284 4.97 -5.35 -16.66
CA TYR A 284 5.14 -3.94 -16.98
C TYR A 284 4.16 -3.07 -16.21
N GLY A 285 4.69 -2.07 -15.50
CA GLY A 285 3.93 -0.96 -14.95
C GLY A 285 4.52 0.38 -15.33
N ALA A 286 4.18 1.38 -14.53
CA ALA A 286 4.63 2.77 -14.63
C ALA A 286 6.11 2.98 -15.01
N GLN A 287 7.02 2.19 -14.43
CA GLN A 287 8.46 2.37 -14.58
C GLN A 287 8.96 1.65 -15.82
N GLU A 288 8.53 0.41 -16.01
CA GLU A 288 8.94 -0.46 -17.10
C GLU A 288 8.40 0.04 -18.46
N LEU A 289 7.22 0.66 -18.44
CA LEU A 289 6.62 1.26 -19.63
C LEU A 289 7.28 2.58 -20.06
N LYS A 290 8.01 3.26 -19.19
CA LYS A 290 8.53 4.62 -19.44
C LYS A 290 9.32 4.75 -20.73
N ASP A 291 10.15 3.77 -21.03
CA ASP A 291 11.00 3.77 -22.22
C ASP A 291 10.37 3.00 -23.39
N GLN A 292 9.13 2.51 -23.23
CA GLN A 292 8.41 1.71 -24.22
C GLN A 292 7.17 2.43 -24.80
N VAL A 293 6.71 3.50 -24.17
CA VAL A 293 5.56 4.30 -24.63
C VAL A 293 5.99 5.49 -25.48
N ARG A 294 5.08 5.99 -26.32
CA ARG A 294 5.35 7.12 -27.21
C ARG A 294 5.54 8.45 -26.48
N ASP A 295 4.77 8.67 -25.42
CA ASP A 295 4.82 9.88 -24.60
C ASP A 295 4.91 9.49 -23.12
N PRO A 296 6.12 9.50 -22.53
CA PRO A 296 6.31 9.18 -21.12
C PRO A 296 5.65 10.17 -20.15
N THR A 297 5.24 11.35 -20.64
CA THR A 297 4.59 12.41 -19.84
C THR A 297 3.07 12.31 -19.85
N TYR A 298 2.48 11.53 -20.77
CA TYR A 298 1.04 11.37 -20.89
C TYR A 298 0.51 10.37 -19.86
N ARG A 299 0.30 10.88 -18.64
CA ARG A 299 -0.04 10.10 -17.45
C ARG A 299 -1.04 10.85 -16.58
N ASN A 300 -1.82 10.11 -15.81
CA ASN A 300 -2.63 10.63 -14.72
C ASN A 300 -1.93 10.36 -13.37
N ASN A 301 -2.60 10.67 -12.26
CA ASN A 301 -2.00 10.53 -10.92
C ASN A 301 -1.68 9.08 -10.54
N TRP A 302 -2.31 8.10 -11.18
CA TRP A 302 -2.10 6.67 -10.91
C TRP A 302 -1.14 6.01 -11.89
N GLY A 303 -1.08 6.48 -13.14
CA GLY A 303 -0.30 5.80 -14.16
C GLY A 303 -0.48 6.30 -15.58
N TYR A 304 -0.04 5.48 -16.54
CA TYR A 304 -0.42 5.67 -17.94
C TYR A 304 -1.91 5.44 -18.14
N TYR A 305 -2.49 6.21 -19.04
CA TYR A 305 -3.89 6.12 -19.47
C TYR A 305 -4.19 4.78 -20.17
N ASP A 306 -5.45 4.35 -20.13
CA ASP A 306 -5.88 3.06 -20.67
C ASP A 306 -5.63 2.92 -22.18
N ASP A 307 -5.72 4.02 -22.95
CA ASP A 307 -5.39 4.02 -24.38
C ASP A 307 -3.95 3.52 -24.64
N THR A 308 -3.00 3.99 -23.84
CA THR A 308 -1.57 3.71 -23.92
C THR A 308 -1.28 2.29 -23.48
N VAL A 309 -1.88 1.87 -22.37
CA VAL A 309 -1.71 0.51 -21.82
C VAL A 309 -2.28 -0.53 -22.78
N LEU A 310 -3.50 -0.36 -23.25
CA LEU A 310 -4.17 -1.34 -24.10
C LEU A 310 -3.59 -1.39 -25.53
N ASP A 311 -3.01 -0.30 -26.03
CA ASP A 311 -2.20 -0.36 -27.26
C ASP A 311 -0.93 -1.20 -27.06
N LYS A 312 -0.24 -1.04 -25.93
CA LYS A 312 0.91 -1.89 -25.58
C LYS A 312 0.52 -3.37 -25.40
N VAL A 313 -0.64 -3.65 -24.82
CA VAL A 313 -1.19 -5.01 -24.70
C VAL A 313 -1.39 -5.64 -26.08
N TYR A 314 -1.97 -4.91 -27.03
CA TYR A 314 -2.12 -5.43 -28.39
C TYR A 314 -0.77 -5.69 -29.08
N ASP A 315 0.19 -4.77 -28.95
CA ASP A 315 1.52 -4.94 -29.57
C ASP A 315 2.24 -6.17 -29.01
N THR A 316 2.14 -6.40 -27.68
CA THR A 316 2.66 -7.60 -27.03
C THR A 316 1.93 -8.86 -27.51
N TYR A 317 0.59 -8.86 -27.54
CA TYR A 317 -0.23 -9.95 -28.08
C TYR A 317 0.22 -10.34 -29.50
N ALA A 318 0.25 -9.38 -30.42
CA ALA A 318 0.62 -9.63 -31.81
C ALA A 318 2.06 -10.12 -31.95
N SER A 319 2.98 -9.65 -31.10
CA SER A 319 4.37 -10.12 -31.07
C SER A 319 4.46 -11.58 -30.63
N LEU A 320 3.82 -11.94 -29.51
CA LEU A 320 3.85 -13.30 -28.95
C LEU A 320 3.17 -14.31 -29.89
N SER A 321 2.02 -13.93 -30.47
CA SER A 321 1.31 -14.77 -31.43
C SER A 321 2.11 -15.03 -32.71
N ARG A 322 2.84 -14.03 -33.24
CA ARG A 322 3.76 -14.23 -34.38
C ARG A 322 4.90 -15.18 -34.08
N GLN A 323 5.39 -15.18 -32.84
CA GLN A 323 6.45 -16.09 -32.38
C GLN A 323 5.93 -17.52 -32.11
N GLN A 324 4.62 -17.76 -32.26
CA GLN A 324 3.97 -19.04 -31.93
C GLN A 324 4.25 -19.49 -30.49
N LYS A 325 4.47 -18.54 -29.59
CA LYS A 325 4.61 -18.81 -28.17
C LYS A 325 3.24 -18.99 -27.56
N ARG A 326 3.14 -19.89 -26.58
CA ARG A 326 1.95 -20.00 -25.73
C ARG A 326 2.04 -18.98 -24.63
N PHE A 327 1.03 -18.14 -24.48
CA PHE A 327 1.07 -17.06 -23.50
C PHE A 327 -0.27 -16.80 -22.83
N ALA A 328 -0.19 -16.24 -21.63
CA ALA A 328 -1.31 -15.66 -20.94
C ALA A 328 -0.97 -14.19 -20.65
N LEU A 329 -1.70 -13.29 -21.28
CA LEU A 329 -1.47 -11.85 -21.22
C LEU A 329 -2.55 -11.21 -20.37
N PHE A 330 -2.18 -10.81 -19.17
CA PHE A 330 -3.03 -10.12 -18.23
C PHE A 330 -2.84 -8.61 -18.37
N ALA A 331 -3.94 -7.87 -18.42
CA ALA A 331 -3.97 -6.42 -18.47
C ALA A 331 -4.82 -5.87 -17.33
N LEU A 332 -4.46 -4.71 -16.78
CA LEU A 332 -5.26 -4.00 -15.79
C LEU A 332 -5.40 -2.53 -16.21
N THR A 333 -6.65 -2.10 -16.38
CA THR A 333 -6.99 -0.69 -16.63
C THR A 333 -6.93 0.13 -15.34
N VAL A 334 -6.93 1.46 -15.43
CA VAL A 334 -6.89 2.35 -14.26
C VAL A 334 -7.71 3.64 -14.41
N ASP A 335 -8.16 3.97 -15.63
CA ASP A 335 -8.84 5.25 -15.86
C ASP A 335 -10.17 5.39 -15.09
N THR A 336 -10.83 4.28 -14.76
CA THR A 336 -12.07 4.26 -13.97
C THR A 336 -11.85 4.38 -12.46
N HIS A 337 -10.60 4.44 -12.00
CA HIS A 337 -10.27 4.48 -10.58
C HIS A 337 -10.87 5.70 -9.86
N HIS A 338 -11.36 5.48 -8.64
CA HIS A 338 -11.92 6.53 -7.76
C HIS A 338 -10.88 7.63 -7.42
N PRO A 339 -11.29 8.84 -6.98
CA PRO A 339 -12.65 9.30 -6.67
C PRO A 339 -13.46 9.79 -7.87
N ASP A 340 -12.80 10.20 -8.96
CA ASP A 340 -13.46 10.91 -10.06
C ASP A 340 -13.38 10.14 -11.40
N GLY A 341 -12.35 9.30 -11.60
CA GLY A 341 -12.02 8.73 -12.91
C GLY A 341 -11.29 9.72 -13.84
N PHE A 342 -10.61 9.17 -14.85
CA PHE A 342 -9.76 9.84 -15.81
C PHE A 342 -10.27 9.56 -17.22
N ILE A 343 -10.14 10.54 -18.11
CA ILE A 343 -10.65 10.43 -19.47
C ILE A 343 -9.46 10.54 -20.42
N SER A 344 -9.12 9.41 -21.03
CA SER A 344 -8.10 9.31 -22.07
C SER A 344 -8.38 10.26 -23.25
N ARG A 345 -7.33 10.88 -23.79
CA ARG A 345 -7.38 11.73 -24.99
C ARG A 345 -7.91 10.98 -26.20
N GLY A 346 -7.64 9.67 -26.27
CA GLY A 346 -8.03 8.77 -27.37
C GLY A 346 -9.51 8.42 -27.45
N CYS A 347 -10.32 8.71 -26.42
CA CYS A 347 -11.74 8.38 -26.42
C CYS A 347 -12.57 9.31 -27.32
N GLN A 348 -13.55 8.74 -28.01
CA GLN A 348 -14.55 9.53 -28.73
C GLN A 348 -15.59 10.10 -27.76
N ARG A 349 -16.06 9.30 -26.80
CA ARG A 349 -17.08 9.72 -25.83
C ARG A 349 -16.45 10.19 -24.52
N LYS A 350 -16.17 11.50 -24.45
CA LYS A 350 -15.50 12.17 -23.32
C LYS A 350 -16.43 12.71 -22.23
N SER A 351 -17.73 12.55 -22.38
CA SER A 351 -18.70 13.01 -21.39
C SER A 351 -19.95 12.14 -21.39
N TYR A 352 -20.46 11.84 -20.21
CA TYR A 352 -21.75 11.21 -19.99
C TYR A 352 -22.56 12.06 -19.01
N SER A 353 -23.84 12.28 -19.33
CA SER A 353 -24.77 13.00 -18.47
C SER A 353 -25.83 12.05 -17.93
N TYR A 354 -26.07 12.10 -16.63
CA TYR A 354 -27.14 11.35 -15.97
C TYR A 354 -28.17 12.33 -15.42
N ALA A 355 -29.46 12.11 -15.74
CA ALA A 355 -30.55 13.02 -15.37
C ALA A 355 -30.26 14.51 -15.69
N GLY A 356 -29.64 14.77 -16.85
CA GLY A 356 -29.31 16.12 -17.31
C GLY A 356 -28.09 16.78 -16.65
N LYS A 357 -27.31 16.04 -15.83
CA LYS A 357 -26.10 16.55 -15.19
C LYS A 357 -24.85 15.76 -15.62
N PRO A 358 -23.72 16.43 -15.90
CA PRO A 358 -22.45 15.74 -16.15
C PRO A 358 -22.05 14.85 -14.98
N ASN A 359 -21.50 13.68 -15.28
CA ASN A 359 -20.99 12.76 -14.27
C ASN A 359 -19.60 12.26 -14.69
N GLN A 360 -18.59 12.58 -13.90
CA GLN A 360 -17.20 12.32 -14.25
C GLN A 360 -16.89 10.81 -14.28
N SER A 361 -17.32 10.05 -13.26
CA SER A 361 -17.10 8.60 -13.21
C SER A 361 -17.80 7.87 -14.34
N PHE A 362 -19.05 8.22 -14.68
CA PHE A 362 -19.70 7.65 -15.88
C PHE A 362 -18.97 8.04 -17.18
N SER A 363 -18.39 9.23 -17.25
CA SER A 363 -17.60 9.65 -18.41
C SER A 363 -16.31 8.83 -18.54
N ALA A 364 -15.64 8.53 -17.43
CA ALA A 364 -14.49 7.63 -17.38
C ALA A 364 -14.87 6.19 -17.79
N VAL A 365 -15.99 5.66 -17.28
CA VAL A 365 -16.54 4.35 -17.69
C VAL A 365 -16.82 4.32 -19.20
N SER A 366 -17.50 5.33 -19.72
CA SER A 366 -17.80 5.49 -21.15
C SER A 366 -16.54 5.44 -22.02
N CYS A 367 -15.44 6.00 -21.51
CA CYS A 367 -14.15 6.06 -22.18
C CYS A 367 -13.35 4.74 -22.06
N SER A 368 -13.16 4.21 -20.86
CA SER A 368 -12.37 2.98 -20.63
C SER A 368 -12.95 1.77 -21.37
N GLN A 369 -14.28 1.59 -21.35
CA GLN A 369 -14.93 0.51 -22.09
C GLN A 369 -14.72 0.61 -23.61
N GLU A 370 -14.52 1.81 -24.16
CA GLU A 370 -14.27 2.03 -25.59
C GLU A 370 -12.89 1.48 -25.96
N HIS A 371 -11.90 1.67 -25.08
CA HIS A 371 -10.56 1.14 -25.27
C HIS A 371 -10.50 -0.38 -25.10
N ILE A 372 -11.23 -0.95 -24.14
CA ILE A 372 -11.36 -2.41 -23.98
C ILE A 372 -11.99 -3.01 -25.24
N ALA A 373 -13.12 -2.46 -25.71
CA ALA A 373 -13.78 -2.93 -26.92
C ALA A 373 -12.87 -2.80 -28.16
N ARG A 374 -12.11 -1.72 -28.28
CA ARG A 374 -11.11 -1.54 -29.35
C ARG A 374 -10.03 -2.62 -29.32
N LEU A 375 -9.52 -2.98 -28.15
CA LEU A 375 -8.54 -4.06 -28.01
C LEU A 375 -9.14 -5.40 -28.47
N ILE A 376 -10.33 -5.74 -27.98
CA ILE A 376 -11.07 -6.96 -28.35
C ILE A 376 -11.27 -7.02 -29.87
N ALA A 377 -11.76 -5.94 -30.48
CA ALA A 377 -11.98 -5.87 -31.92
C ALA A 377 -10.69 -6.08 -32.73
N ARG A 378 -9.56 -5.50 -32.28
CA ARG A 378 -8.25 -5.69 -32.93
C ARG A 378 -7.76 -7.13 -32.80
N ILE A 379 -8.00 -7.78 -31.67
CA ILE A 379 -7.65 -9.20 -31.46
C ILE A 379 -8.53 -10.07 -32.37
N LYS A 380 -9.86 -9.89 -32.37
CA LYS A 380 -10.82 -10.62 -33.22
C LYS A 380 -10.51 -10.50 -34.71
N ALA A 381 -10.01 -9.35 -35.15
CA ALA A 381 -9.60 -9.11 -36.54
C ALA A 381 -8.25 -9.74 -36.91
N SER A 382 -7.49 -10.26 -35.94
CA SER A 382 -6.18 -10.86 -36.16
C SER A 382 -6.30 -12.33 -36.58
N PRO A 383 -5.32 -12.89 -37.32
CA PRO A 383 -5.35 -14.30 -37.72
C PRO A 383 -5.16 -15.28 -36.54
N TRP A 384 -4.78 -14.80 -35.36
CA TRP A 384 -4.50 -15.62 -34.17
C TRP A 384 -5.68 -15.72 -33.20
N PHE A 385 -6.79 -15.03 -33.51
CA PHE A 385 -7.96 -15.06 -32.64
C PHE A 385 -8.51 -16.47 -32.43
N ALA A 386 -8.48 -17.32 -33.47
CA ALA A 386 -8.97 -18.70 -33.40
C ALA A 386 -8.31 -19.53 -32.28
N ASP A 387 -7.09 -19.17 -31.87
CA ASP A 387 -6.34 -19.82 -30.79
C ASP A 387 -6.30 -18.96 -29.52
N THR A 388 -7.27 -18.06 -29.31
CA THR A 388 -7.28 -17.10 -28.19
C THR A 388 -8.61 -17.12 -27.45
N VAL A 389 -8.53 -17.15 -26.11
CA VAL A 389 -9.64 -16.86 -25.20
C VAL A 389 -9.41 -15.47 -24.61
N ILE A 390 -10.42 -14.60 -24.71
CA ILE A 390 -10.42 -13.29 -24.09
C ILE A 390 -11.37 -13.32 -22.88
N VAL A 391 -10.88 -12.89 -21.72
CA VAL A 391 -11.68 -12.70 -20.52
C VAL A 391 -11.71 -11.21 -20.20
N VAL A 392 -12.89 -10.67 -19.91
CA VAL A 392 -13.03 -9.34 -19.33
C VAL A 392 -13.72 -9.51 -17.99
N ALA A 393 -13.07 -9.07 -16.93
CA ALA A 393 -13.56 -9.21 -15.58
C ALA A 393 -13.40 -7.90 -14.80
N SER A 394 -14.35 -7.58 -13.92
CA SER A 394 -14.09 -6.60 -12.86
C SER A 394 -12.98 -7.13 -11.98
N ASP A 395 -12.13 -6.23 -11.50
CA ASP A 395 -11.35 -6.49 -10.31
C ASP A 395 -12.22 -6.39 -9.05
N HIS A 396 -13.12 -5.39 -9.00
CA HIS A 396 -14.16 -5.22 -7.99
C HIS A 396 -15.26 -4.27 -8.48
N LEU A 397 -16.34 -4.15 -7.71
CA LEU A 397 -17.37 -3.14 -7.86
C LEU A 397 -16.81 -1.74 -7.64
N ALA A 398 -17.38 -0.73 -8.30
CA ALA A 398 -16.91 0.64 -8.16
C ALA A 398 -17.01 1.13 -6.70
N MET A 399 -15.90 1.68 -6.22
CA MET A 399 -15.88 2.36 -4.92
C MET A 399 -16.71 3.66 -4.96
N ASN A 400 -16.87 4.31 -3.81
CA ASN A 400 -17.66 5.54 -3.73
C ASN A 400 -17.05 6.66 -4.60
N ASN A 401 -17.79 7.04 -5.64
CA ASN A 401 -17.41 8.01 -6.66
C ASN A 401 -18.66 8.77 -7.16
N THR A 402 -18.55 9.59 -8.21
CA THR A 402 -19.72 10.36 -8.67
C THR A 402 -20.84 9.49 -9.27
N ALA A 403 -20.57 8.24 -9.67
CA ALA A 403 -21.58 7.29 -10.15
C ALA A 403 -22.26 6.50 -9.02
N HIS A 404 -21.57 6.31 -7.88
CA HIS A 404 -22.02 5.45 -6.78
C HIS A 404 -23.45 5.71 -6.27
N PRO A 405 -23.93 6.96 -6.07
CA PRO A 405 -25.31 7.21 -5.61
C PRO A 405 -26.40 6.66 -6.54
N PHE A 406 -26.07 6.47 -7.83
CA PHE A 406 -26.97 5.91 -8.82
C PHE A 406 -26.78 4.39 -8.98
N LEU A 407 -25.59 3.86 -8.69
CA LEU A 407 -25.33 2.42 -8.79
C LEU A 407 -26.01 1.64 -7.66
N ILE A 408 -25.97 2.17 -6.44
CA ILE A 408 -26.53 1.50 -5.26
C ILE A 408 -28.07 1.42 -5.26
N THR A 409 -28.74 2.06 -6.21
CA THR A 409 -30.19 1.91 -6.41
C THR A 409 -30.56 0.69 -7.26
N HIS A 410 -29.56 -0.07 -7.71
CA HIS A 410 -29.71 -1.29 -8.51
C HIS A 410 -28.96 -2.46 -7.87
N PRO A 411 -29.32 -3.72 -8.19
CA PRO A 411 -28.46 -4.87 -7.91
C PRO A 411 -27.10 -4.70 -8.59
N ARG A 412 -26.03 -4.87 -7.81
CA ARG A 412 -24.65 -4.67 -8.26
C ARG A 412 -23.95 -6.01 -8.44
N HIS A 413 -23.31 -6.17 -9.59
CA HIS A 413 -22.60 -7.39 -9.95
C HIS A 413 -21.28 -7.07 -10.63
N ASP A 414 -20.25 -7.83 -10.27
CA ASP A 414 -18.99 -7.83 -10.99
C ASP A 414 -19.21 -8.33 -12.42
N LEU A 415 -18.50 -7.74 -13.37
CA LEU A 415 -18.42 -8.22 -14.74
C LEU A 415 -17.55 -9.47 -14.78
N PHE A 416 -18.02 -10.52 -15.43
CA PHE A 416 -17.18 -11.61 -15.88
C PHE A 416 -17.77 -12.13 -17.20
N MET A 417 -17.03 -11.94 -18.28
CA MET A 417 -17.42 -12.41 -19.61
C MET A 417 -16.26 -13.07 -20.33
N VAL A 418 -16.56 -14.09 -21.14
CA VAL A 418 -15.58 -14.88 -21.88
C VAL A 418 -15.92 -14.90 -23.37
N ILE A 419 -14.96 -14.50 -24.20
CA ILE A 419 -15.05 -14.57 -25.66
C ILE A 419 -14.05 -15.63 -26.14
N ARG A 420 -14.57 -16.62 -26.87
CA ARG A 420 -13.79 -17.77 -27.37
C ARG A 420 -13.61 -17.67 -28.89
N GLY A 421 -12.36 -17.62 -29.33
CA GLY A 421 -12.06 -17.68 -30.76
C GLY A 421 -12.07 -19.10 -31.33
N ASP A 422 -11.79 -20.11 -30.50
CA ASP A 422 -11.79 -21.51 -30.88
C ASP A 422 -13.20 -22.06 -31.08
N ARG A 423 -14.13 -21.58 -30.26
CA ARG A 423 -15.53 -22.00 -30.25
C ARG A 423 -16.42 -20.80 -29.95
N PRO A 424 -16.86 -20.04 -30.97
CA PRO A 424 -17.76 -18.91 -30.77
C PRO A 424 -19.06 -19.36 -30.12
N GLU A 425 -19.28 -18.92 -28.88
CA GLU A 425 -20.47 -19.22 -28.09
C GLU A 425 -21.03 -17.93 -27.49
N THR A 426 -22.34 -17.89 -27.34
CA THR A 426 -23.05 -16.75 -26.79
C THR A 426 -24.13 -17.28 -25.89
N ASP A 427 -24.04 -16.95 -24.60
CA ASP A 427 -25.03 -17.32 -23.61
C ASP A 427 -24.97 -16.37 -22.41
N VAL A 428 -26.09 -16.24 -21.70
CA VAL A 428 -26.15 -15.52 -20.43
C VAL A 428 -26.32 -16.56 -19.32
N ILE A 429 -25.26 -16.77 -18.55
CA ILE A 429 -25.24 -17.73 -17.45
C ILE A 429 -25.66 -16.98 -16.17
N ASP A 430 -26.83 -17.32 -15.65
CA ASP A 430 -27.46 -16.65 -14.50
C ASP A 430 -27.23 -17.36 -13.16
N MET A 431 -26.38 -18.39 -13.12
CA MET A 431 -25.99 -19.04 -11.87
C MET A 431 -25.31 -18.04 -10.92
N LYS A 432 -25.80 -18.00 -9.67
CA LYS A 432 -25.17 -17.21 -8.60
C LYS A 432 -23.75 -17.71 -8.35
N ARG A 433 -22.78 -16.82 -8.48
CA ARG A 433 -21.34 -17.09 -8.42
C ARG A 433 -20.57 -15.92 -7.82
N SER A 434 -19.26 -16.03 -7.67
CA SER A 434 -18.40 -14.92 -7.22
C SER A 434 -17.09 -14.83 -8.01
N THR A 435 -16.31 -13.78 -7.75
CA THR A 435 -14.96 -13.59 -8.33
C THR A 435 -14.02 -14.76 -8.03
N LEU A 436 -14.26 -15.52 -6.96
CA LEU A 436 -13.50 -16.75 -6.64
C LEU A 436 -13.60 -17.80 -7.74
N ASP A 437 -14.69 -17.79 -8.52
CA ASP A 437 -14.99 -18.78 -9.56
C ASP A 437 -14.28 -18.48 -10.90
N ASN A 438 -13.72 -17.27 -11.07
CA ASN A 438 -13.20 -16.78 -12.35
C ASN A 438 -12.06 -17.66 -12.88
N GLY A 439 -11.07 -17.96 -12.03
CA GLY A 439 -9.91 -18.75 -12.40
C GLY A 439 -10.25 -20.20 -12.70
N ALA A 440 -11.14 -20.80 -11.89
CA ALA A 440 -11.61 -22.17 -12.11
C ALA A 440 -12.41 -22.29 -13.41
N THR A 441 -13.22 -21.28 -13.74
CA THR A 441 -13.98 -21.24 -15.00
C THR A 441 -13.06 -21.12 -16.21
N LEU A 442 -12.06 -20.24 -16.16
CA LEU A 442 -11.06 -20.12 -17.22
C LEU A 442 -10.21 -21.39 -17.35
N LEU A 443 -9.80 -21.99 -16.23
CA LEU A 443 -9.02 -23.23 -16.23
C LEU A 443 -9.78 -24.37 -16.91
N ASP A 444 -11.08 -24.52 -16.64
CA ASP A 444 -11.96 -25.49 -17.28
C ASP A 444 -12.06 -25.28 -18.80
N ILE A 445 -12.23 -24.02 -19.25
CA ILE A 445 -12.22 -23.66 -20.68
C ILE A 445 -10.90 -24.08 -21.36
N LEU A 446 -9.78 -23.95 -20.66
CA LEU A 446 -8.46 -24.33 -21.17
C LEU A 446 -8.19 -25.85 -21.12
N GLY A 447 -9.16 -26.65 -20.64
CA GLY A 447 -9.06 -28.10 -20.51
C GLY A 447 -8.32 -28.58 -19.26
N GLY A 448 -8.25 -27.74 -18.22
CA GLY A 448 -7.75 -28.08 -16.89
C GLY A 448 -8.83 -28.60 -15.94
N ASP A 449 -8.58 -28.47 -14.63
CA ASP A 449 -9.56 -28.80 -13.61
C ASP A 449 -10.66 -27.73 -13.50
N ASN A 450 -11.78 -28.09 -12.85
CA ASN A 450 -12.94 -27.21 -12.68
C ASN A 450 -13.06 -26.56 -11.29
N ALA A 451 -11.96 -26.54 -10.52
CA ALA A 451 -11.91 -25.92 -9.20
C ALA A 451 -10.51 -25.36 -8.93
N ILE A 452 -10.43 -24.22 -8.24
CA ILE A 452 -9.19 -23.64 -7.70
C ILE A 452 -9.57 -23.09 -6.32
N GLY A 453 -9.00 -23.62 -5.24
CA GLY A 453 -9.32 -23.21 -3.88
C GLY A 453 -10.82 -23.36 -3.56
N LEU A 454 -11.47 -22.25 -3.21
CA LEU A 454 -12.92 -22.18 -2.98
C LEU A 454 -13.72 -21.99 -4.28
N GLY A 455 -13.08 -21.58 -5.37
CA GLY A 455 -13.70 -21.36 -6.67
C GLY A 455 -14.15 -22.64 -7.37
N ARG A 456 -15.24 -22.56 -8.13
CA ARG A 456 -15.77 -23.62 -9.00
C ARG A 456 -16.02 -23.07 -10.40
N SER A 457 -15.73 -23.86 -11.42
CA SER A 457 -16.08 -23.51 -12.78
C SER A 457 -17.57 -23.30 -12.89
N SER A 458 -17.97 -22.13 -13.35
CA SER A 458 -19.37 -21.81 -13.57
C SER A 458 -19.95 -22.43 -14.85
N LEU A 459 -19.23 -23.37 -15.47
CA LEU A 459 -19.64 -24.12 -16.65
C LEU A 459 -19.92 -25.60 -16.32
N SER A 460 -19.02 -26.24 -15.58
CA SER A 460 -19.10 -27.69 -15.28
C SER A 460 -19.36 -28.04 -13.81
N ALA A 461 -19.45 -27.04 -12.93
CA ALA A 461 -19.70 -27.23 -11.50
C ALA A 461 -20.67 -26.16 -10.96
N VAL A 462 -21.16 -26.40 -9.74
CA VAL A 462 -22.03 -25.45 -9.02
C VAL A 462 -21.16 -24.59 -8.10
N SER A 463 -21.25 -23.26 -8.23
CA SER A 463 -20.54 -22.32 -7.36
C SER A 463 -20.92 -22.50 -5.88
N LEU A 464 -19.96 -22.27 -4.97
CA LEU A 464 -20.25 -22.23 -3.53
C LEU A 464 -21.23 -21.11 -3.17
N SER A 465 -21.24 -20.00 -3.92
CA SER A 465 -22.22 -18.91 -3.77
C SER A 465 -23.67 -19.35 -3.97
N SER A 466 -23.89 -20.44 -4.72
CA SER A 466 -25.20 -21.07 -4.91
C SER A 466 -25.52 -22.13 -3.85
N GLN A 467 -24.53 -22.58 -3.07
CA GLN A 467 -24.68 -23.64 -2.06
C GLN A 467 -24.91 -23.09 -0.66
N PHE A 468 -24.46 -21.86 -0.37
CA PHE A 468 -24.66 -21.17 0.90
C PHE A 468 -25.66 -20.02 0.75
N GLU A 469 -26.60 -19.91 1.68
CA GLU A 469 -27.60 -18.83 1.70
C GLU A 469 -26.92 -17.46 1.87
N ASP A 470 -26.02 -17.35 2.86
CA ASP A 470 -25.19 -16.17 3.10
C ASP A 470 -23.70 -16.48 2.91
N MET A 471 -23.26 -16.35 1.66
CA MET A 471 -21.86 -16.58 1.29
C MET A 471 -20.92 -15.55 1.92
N LYS A 472 -21.36 -14.31 2.17
CA LYS A 472 -20.52 -13.26 2.75
C LYS A 472 -20.14 -13.61 4.19
N THR A 473 -21.11 -14.00 5.00
CA THR A 473 -20.86 -14.47 6.38
C THR A 473 -20.02 -15.75 6.39
N LYS A 474 -20.28 -16.66 5.44
CA LYS A 474 -19.52 -17.91 5.34
C LYS A 474 -18.03 -17.66 5.04
N VAL A 475 -17.71 -16.79 4.09
CA VAL A 475 -16.33 -16.40 3.79
C VAL A 475 -15.61 -15.83 5.02
N LEU A 476 -16.27 -14.95 5.78
CA LEU A 476 -15.69 -14.39 7.00
C LEU A 476 -15.43 -15.44 8.08
N SER A 477 -16.20 -16.52 8.14
CA SER A 477 -15.94 -17.63 9.07
C SER A 477 -14.66 -18.41 8.71
N TRP A 478 -14.28 -18.47 7.43
CA TRP A 478 -13.04 -19.10 6.97
C TRP A 478 -11.81 -18.19 7.06
N LYS A 479 -11.97 -16.93 7.50
CA LYS A 479 -10.89 -15.95 7.51
C LYS A 479 -9.62 -16.44 8.24
N PRO A 480 -9.71 -17.07 9.42
CA PRO A 480 -8.52 -17.58 10.10
C PRO A 480 -7.85 -18.76 9.40
N ASP A 481 -8.58 -19.55 8.62
CA ASP A 481 -8.02 -20.63 7.80
C ASP A 481 -7.32 -20.07 6.56
N ILE A 482 -7.94 -19.09 5.89
CA ILE A 482 -7.33 -18.37 4.78
C ILE A 482 -6.06 -17.63 5.23
N ILE A 483 -6.06 -17.03 6.42
CA ILE A 483 -4.87 -16.41 6.99
C ILE A 483 -3.74 -17.44 7.23
N GLN A 484 -4.07 -18.70 7.57
CA GLN A 484 -3.06 -19.75 7.74
C GLN A 484 -2.38 -20.15 6.42
N LEU A 485 -3.00 -19.92 5.27
CA LEU A 485 -2.42 -20.19 3.96
C LEU A 485 -1.20 -19.32 3.65
N TRP A 486 -1.01 -18.20 4.35
CA TRP A 486 0.24 -17.44 4.31
C TRP A 486 1.43 -18.24 4.86
N ASN A 487 1.17 -19.30 5.62
CA ASN A 487 2.14 -20.24 6.17
C ASN A 487 3.26 -19.54 6.97
N PHE A 488 2.90 -18.51 7.75
CA PHE A 488 3.86 -17.83 8.60
C PHE A 488 4.40 -18.78 9.67
N PRO A 489 5.74 -18.84 9.87
CA PRO A 489 6.29 -19.68 10.91
C PRO A 489 5.84 -19.20 12.29
N SER A 490 5.35 -20.11 13.11
CA SER A 490 4.92 -19.82 14.48
C SER A 490 6.09 -19.67 15.47
N LYS A 491 7.29 -20.13 15.08
CA LYS A 491 8.50 -20.11 15.88
C LYS A 491 9.73 -19.77 15.03
N ILE A 492 10.70 -19.15 15.68
CA ILE A 492 12.01 -18.83 15.12
C ILE A 492 13.09 -19.30 16.10
N ASP A 493 13.80 -20.37 15.76
CA ASP A 493 14.94 -20.87 16.55
C ASP A 493 16.27 -20.42 15.92
N SER A 494 16.32 -20.41 14.59
CA SER A 494 17.46 -19.98 13.78
C SER A 494 17.00 -19.26 12.53
N PHE A 495 17.88 -18.45 11.95
CA PHE A 495 17.63 -17.68 10.76
C PHE A 495 18.91 -17.42 9.97
N ILE A 496 18.76 -17.07 8.70
CA ILE A 496 19.84 -16.82 7.75
C ILE A 496 19.68 -15.41 7.19
N ILE A 497 20.76 -14.64 7.15
CA ILE A 497 20.85 -13.37 6.45
C ILE A 497 21.74 -13.54 5.24
N ASN A 498 21.19 -13.30 4.05
CA ASN A 498 21.95 -13.35 2.80
C ASN A 498 22.11 -11.93 2.24
N GLN A 499 23.32 -11.39 2.33
CA GLN A 499 23.62 -10.01 1.91
C GLN A 499 23.52 -9.85 0.39
N ALA A 500 23.92 -10.86 -0.38
CA ALA A 500 23.89 -10.82 -1.85
C ALA A 500 22.46 -10.88 -2.41
N LYS A 501 21.60 -11.68 -1.79
CA LYS A 501 20.18 -11.77 -2.15
C LYS A 501 19.32 -10.68 -1.48
N ASN A 502 19.89 -9.93 -0.54
CA ASN A 502 19.19 -8.96 0.30
C ASN A 502 17.98 -9.58 1.04
N THR A 503 18.16 -10.77 1.61
CA THR A 503 17.08 -11.52 2.28
C THR A 503 17.39 -11.94 3.71
N PHE A 504 16.34 -12.00 4.52
CA PHE A 504 16.27 -12.66 5.82
C PHE A 504 15.41 -13.91 5.69
N SER A 505 15.86 -15.07 6.17
CA SER A 505 15.12 -16.33 6.03
C SER A 505 15.05 -17.08 7.35
N PHE A 506 13.88 -17.63 7.68
CA PHE A 506 13.71 -18.53 8.83
C PHE A 506 12.57 -19.52 8.55
N SER A 507 12.72 -20.75 9.06
CA SER A 507 11.67 -21.79 8.97
C SER A 507 11.11 -21.96 7.55
N GLY A 508 11.98 -21.93 6.54
CA GLY A 508 11.62 -22.09 5.12
C GLY A 508 11.01 -20.85 4.43
N THR A 509 10.76 -19.77 5.18
CA THR A 509 10.21 -18.51 4.63
C THR A 509 11.30 -17.45 4.50
N SER A 510 11.28 -16.70 3.39
CA SER A 510 12.22 -15.59 3.14
C SER A 510 11.51 -14.24 3.18
N PHE A 511 12.23 -13.18 3.50
CA PHE A 511 11.76 -11.80 3.55
C PHE A 511 12.83 -10.88 3.00
N LYS A 512 12.45 -9.74 2.41
CA LYS A 512 13.42 -8.73 1.96
C LYS A 512 13.98 -7.97 3.18
N LEU A 513 15.25 -7.58 3.10
CA LEU A 513 15.88 -6.69 4.09
C LEU A 513 15.65 -5.22 3.71
N PRO A 514 15.54 -4.31 4.71
CA PRO A 514 15.63 -4.57 6.15
C PRO A 514 14.30 -5.10 6.76
N ILE A 515 14.38 -5.74 7.92
CA ILE A 515 13.21 -6.36 8.58
C ILE A 515 13.25 -6.24 10.10
N LEU A 516 12.09 -6.04 10.72
CA LEU A 516 11.84 -6.21 12.15
C LEU A 516 10.91 -7.41 12.35
N LEU A 517 11.11 -8.20 13.38
CA LEU A 517 10.22 -9.29 13.78
C LEU A 517 9.74 -9.02 15.20
N ARG A 518 8.43 -9.12 15.42
CA ARG A 518 7.85 -9.29 16.75
C ARG A 518 7.77 -10.78 17.04
N VAL A 519 8.36 -11.21 18.16
CA VAL A 519 8.44 -12.63 18.52
C VAL A 519 7.62 -12.88 19.78
N THR A 520 6.66 -13.79 19.67
CA THR A 520 5.88 -14.30 20.82
C THR A 520 6.04 -15.81 20.93
N ASP A 521 5.52 -16.40 22.00
CA ASP A 521 5.57 -17.86 22.18
C ASP A 521 4.64 -18.61 21.21
N LYS A 522 3.69 -17.90 20.56
CA LYS A 522 2.67 -18.48 19.67
C LYS A 522 2.85 -18.13 18.20
N HIS A 523 3.50 -17.01 17.88
CA HIS A 523 3.68 -16.53 16.52
C HIS A 523 4.92 -15.64 16.39
N VAL A 524 5.48 -15.60 15.17
CA VAL A 524 6.48 -14.62 14.75
C VAL A 524 5.83 -13.72 13.72
N GLU A 525 5.69 -12.44 14.04
CA GLU A 525 5.09 -11.44 13.17
C GLU A 525 6.20 -10.64 12.47
N PRO A 526 6.34 -10.74 11.14
CA PRO A 526 7.27 -9.91 10.39
C PRO A 526 6.71 -8.50 10.15
N LEU A 527 7.52 -7.51 10.46
CA LEU A 527 7.30 -6.08 10.32
C LEU A 527 8.40 -5.51 9.40
N PRO A 528 8.17 -5.50 8.09
CA PRO A 528 9.20 -5.09 7.14
C PRO A 528 9.26 -3.57 6.94
N GLU A 529 10.38 -3.09 6.39
CA GLU A 529 10.53 -1.70 5.92
C GLU A 529 10.18 -1.64 4.43
N GLY A 530 8.95 -1.26 4.11
CA GLY A 530 8.56 -0.92 2.75
C GLY A 530 9.01 0.50 2.38
N GLU A 531 9.01 0.82 1.08
CA GLU A 531 9.32 2.16 0.52
C GLU A 531 8.48 3.29 1.16
N TYR A 532 7.40 2.92 1.86
CA TYR A 532 6.44 3.84 2.43
C TYR A 532 5.93 3.45 3.83
N SER A 533 6.50 2.44 4.48
CA SER A 533 6.22 2.16 5.89
C SER A 533 6.99 3.11 6.80
N ALA A 534 6.52 3.33 8.03
CA ALA A 534 7.36 4.00 9.03
C ALA A 534 8.69 3.25 9.18
N PRO A 535 9.84 3.95 9.30
CA PRO A 535 11.13 3.30 9.49
C PRO A 535 11.07 2.29 10.66
N LEU A 536 11.77 1.17 10.56
CA LEU A 536 11.67 0.06 11.52
C LEU A 536 11.90 0.50 12.97
N ARG A 537 12.74 1.52 13.18
CA ARG A 537 12.98 2.12 14.49
C ARG A 537 11.71 2.70 15.13
N PHE A 538 10.84 3.33 14.35
CA PHE A 538 9.57 3.86 14.85
C PHE A 538 8.59 2.73 15.16
N GLN A 539 8.53 1.71 14.31
CA GLN A 539 7.70 0.52 14.56
C GLN A 539 8.13 -0.19 15.85
N LEU A 540 9.44 -0.34 16.08
CA LEU A 540 9.98 -0.91 17.32
C LEU A 540 9.69 -0.03 18.55
N ALA A 541 9.54 1.29 18.37
CA ALA A 541 9.19 2.21 19.46
C ALA A 541 7.73 2.07 19.93
N ASP A 542 6.89 1.32 19.20
CA ASP A 542 5.51 1.00 19.56
C ASP A 542 5.39 -0.37 20.27
N PHE A 543 6.50 -1.12 20.40
CA PHE A 543 6.52 -2.40 21.11
C PHE A 543 6.36 -2.19 22.62
N LYS A 544 5.68 -3.13 23.28
CA LYS A 544 5.64 -3.15 24.75
C LYS A 544 7.02 -3.42 25.32
N ALA A 545 7.20 -3.00 26.57
CA ALA A 545 8.45 -3.12 27.32
C ALA A 545 9.07 -4.54 27.29
N ASP A 546 8.23 -5.57 27.30
CA ASP A 546 8.58 -6.99 27.40
C ASP A 546 8.49 -7.77 26.08
N GLU A 547 8.07 -7.14 24.98
CA GLU A 547 7.95 -7.79 23.68
C GLU A 547 9.34 -8.12 23.11
N LYS A 548 9.51 -9.37 22.67
CA LYS A 548 10.77 -9.85 22.08
C LYS A 548 10.83 -9.40 20.61
N PHE A 549 12.01 -8.97 20.17
CA PHE A 549 12.21 -8.55 18.79
C PHE A 549 13.52 -9.04 18.17
N ILE A 550 13.52 -9.21 16.85
CA ILE A 550 14.72 -9.36 16.02
C ILE A 550 14.68 -8.27 14.96
N TRP A 551 15.70 -7.42 14.89
CA TRP A 551 15.78 -6.32 13.93
C TRP A 551 17.06 -6.46 13.10
N VAL A 552 16.91 -6.57 11.78
CA VAL A 552 18.04 -6.65 10.83
C VAL A 552 18.05 -5.43 9.94
N ASP A 553 19.09 -4.63 10.06
CA ASP A 553 19.23 -3.33 9.40
C ASP A 553 20.69 -2.87 9.39
N ARG A 554 20.93 -1.67 8.85
CA ARG A 554 22.25 -1.04 8.89
C ARG A 554 22.69 -0.78 10.33
N CYS A 555 23.95 -1.11 10.62
CA CYS A 555 24.52 -1.04 11.96
C CYS A 555 24.36 0.33 12.62
N PHE A 556 24.54 1.44 11.89
CA PHE A 556 24.37 2.79 12.43
C PHE A 556 22.97 3.03 13.05
N LYS A 557 21.90 2.39 12.55
CA LYS A 557 20.54 2.62 13.04
C LYS A 557 20.35 2.11 14.48
N MET A 558 20.93 0.95 14.79
CA MET A 558 20.83 0.27 16.08
C MET A 558 22.05 0.49 16.99
N GLY A 559 23.24 0.65 16.40
CA GLY A 559 24.50 0.89 17.10
C GLY A 559 24.46 2.17 17.92
N ARG A 560 23.87 3.25 17.38
CA ARG A 560 23.68 4.49 18.15
C ARG A 560 22.85 4.32 19.43
N ILE A 561 22.03 3.27 19.51
CA ILE A 561 21.10 3.04 20.63
C ILE A 561 21.74 2.11 21.66
N TRP A 562 22.32 1.00 21.21
CA TRP A 562 22.77 -0.08 22.10
C TRP A 562 24.25 -0.47 21.96
N GLN A 563 24.94 -0.03 20.90
CA GLN A 563 26.33 -0.41 20.64
C GLN A 563 27.13 0.73 19.97
N PRO A 564 27.59 1.74 20.73
CA PRO A 564 28.18 2.96 20.17
C PRO A 564 29.35 2.75 19.20
N SER A 565 30.12 1.67 19.35
CA SER A 565 31.22 1.32 18.43
C SER A 565 30.77 0.98 17.00
N LEU A 566 29.47 0.73 16.79
CA LEU A 566 28.87 0.45 15.48
C LEU A 566 28.03 1.63 14.95
N SER A 567 28.01 2.77 15.65
CA SER A 567 27.15 3.92 15.35
C SER A 567 27.41 4.58 13.99
N LEU A 568 28.60 4.37 13.41
CA LEU A 568 28.97 4.87 12.08
C LEU A 568 29.09 3.77 11.01
N SER A 569 28.84 2.50 11.35
CA SER A 569 29.00 1.40 10.40
C SER A 569 27.79 1.30 9.44
N GLY A 570 28.07 1.25 8.14
CA GLY A 570 27.11 0.97 7.08
C GLY A 570 26.87 -0.53 6.83
N ASP A 571 27.52 -1.40 7.60
CA ASP A 571 27.36 -2.86 7.48
C ASP A 571 25.95 -3.28 7.92
N TRP A 572 25.57 -4.52 7.61
CA TRP A 572 24.37 -5.13 8.17
C TRP A 572 24.63 -5.55 9.63
N CYS A 573 23.65 -5.34 10.49
CA CYS A 573 23.65 -5.79 11.88
C CYS A 573 22.31 -6.43 12.24
N VAL A 574 22.34 -7.26 13.28
CA VAL A 574 21.17 -7.86 13.92
C VAL A 574 21.10 -7.38 15.36
N ALA A 575 19.97 -6.79 15.73
CA ALA A 575 19.62 -6.52 17.11
C ALA A 575 18.58 -7.54 17.63
N MET A 576 18.79 -8.12 18.82
CA MET A 576 17.83 -9.05 19.44
C MET A 576 17.68 -8.77 20.93
N GLY A 577 16.44 -8.72 21.42
CA GLY A 577 16.14 -8.55 22.85
C GLY A 577 14.72 -8.08 23.12
N GLN A 578 14.55 -7.31 24.20
CA GLN A 578 13.32 -6.60 24.56
C GLN A 578 13.61 -5.09 24.72
N PRO A 579 12.66 -4.19 24.41
CA PRO A 579 12.86 -2.74 24.54
C PRO A 579 13.26 -2.28 25.95
N ALA A 580 12.72 -2.90 27.01
CA ALA A 580 13.08 -2.59 28.39
C ALA A 580 14.32 -3.35 28.91
N GLY A 581 14.90 -4.20 28.06
CA GLY A 581 16.05 -5.05 28.37
C GLY A 581 17.39 -4.45 27.92
N GLN A 582 18.37 -5.30 27.62
CA GLN A 582 19.65 -4.99 26.99
C GLN A 582 19.73 -5.76 25.66
N PRO A 583 19.18 -5.20 24.57
CA PRO A 583 19.29 -5.82 23.27
C PRO A 583 20.75 -6.01 22.87
N THR A 584 21.06 -7.19 22.36
CA THR A 584 22.36 -7.49 21.77
C THR A 584 22.40 -6.94 20.35
N VAL A 585 23.52 -6.34 19.93
CA VAL A 585 23.75 -5.89 18.54
C VAL A 585 24.96 -6.63 17.99
N THR A 586 24.77 -7.40 16.92
CA THR A 586 25.83 -8.21 16.30
C THR A 586 25.99 -7.82 14.84
N ARG A 587 27.22 -7.59 14.40
CA ARG A 587 27.53 -7.31 12.99
C ARG A 587 27.43 -8.58 12.14
N VAL A 588 26.84 -8.47 10.96
CA VAL A 588 26.77 -9.51 9.93
C VAL A 588 28.07 -9.46 9.12
N ASP A 589 29.04 -10.26 9.52
CA ASP A 589 30.42 -10.24 9.01
C ASP A 589 30.68 -11.15 7.81
N THR A 590 29.70 -11.99 7.45
CA THR A 590 29.78 -12.97 6.36
C THR A 590 28.67 -12.76 5.34
N PRO A 591 28.88 -13.02 4.03
CA PRO A 591 27.85 -12.83 3.00
C PRO A 591 26.57 -13.63 3.25
N GLN A 592 26.70 -14.81 3.83
CA GLN A 592 25.61 -15.59 4.39
C GLN A 592 25.91 -15.81 5.87
N TRP A 593 25.08 -15.24 6.74
CA TRP A 593 25.27 -15.26 8.18
C TRP A 593 24.15 -16.04 8.86
N GLU A 594 24.50 -16.94 9.77
CA GLU A 594 23.55 -17.77 10.50
C GLU A 594 23.39 -17.29 11.94
N GLY A 595 22.15 -17.00 12.31
CA GLY A 595 21.77 -16.54 13.64
C GLY A 595 20.93 -17.55 14.39
N LYS A 596 21.02 -17.52 15.73
CA LYS A 596 20.08 -18.18 16.63
C LYS A 596 19.26 -17.13 17.34
N ALA A 597 17.94 -17.27 17.32
CA ALA A 597 17.05 -16.38 18.06
C ALA A 597 17.21 -16.65 19.56
N ARG A 598 17.76 -15.69 20.30
CA ARG A 598 18.03 -15.82 21.73
C ARG A 598 17.51 -14.59 22.47
N PHE A 599 16.64 -14.83 23.43
CA PHE A 599 16.06 -13.81 24.30
C PHE A 599 16.39 -14.17 25.75
N PRO A 600 17.61 -13.85 26.22
CA PRO A 600 18.01 -14.17 27.59
C PRO A 600 17.08 -13.50 28.60
N ALA A 601 16.88 -14.13 29.75
CA ALA A 601 16.14 -13.51 30.84
C ALA A 601 16.88 -12.26 31.32
N ASP A 602 16.29 -11.09 31.13
CA ASP A 602 16.82 -9.80 31.56
C ASP A 602 15.86 -9.12 32.53
N THR A 603 16.42 -8.29 33.41
CA THR A 603 15.68 -7.52 34.40
C THR A 603 15.10 -6.28 33.73
N LEU A 604 13.84 -6.33 33.29
CA LEU A 604 13.23 -5.22 32.56
C LEU A 604 13.18 -3.93 33.41
N SER A 605 13.56 -2.79 32.79
CA SER A 605 13.56 -1.49 33.45
C SER A 605 12.76 -0.46 32.67
N ASN A 606 11.81 0.18 33.35
CA ASN A 606 11.03 1.27 32.74
C ASN A 606 11.91 2.45 32.30
N ALA A 607 12.98 2.76 33.05
CA ALA A 607 13.90 3.83 32.67
C ALA A 607 14.63 3.52 31.37
N ARG A 608 15.09 2.27 31.20
CA ARG A 608 15.72 1.80 29.95
C ARG A 608 14.73 1.83 28.79
N TYR A 609 13.50 1.39 29.02
CA TYR A 609 12.43 1.44 28.02
C TYR A 609 12.17 2.87 27.53
N GLN A 610 11.97 3.83 28.44
CA GLN A 610 11.72 5.22 28.05
C GLN A 610 12.90 5.82 27.29
N LEU A 611 14.14 5.51 27.68
CA LEU A 611 15.33 5.96 26.97
C LEU A 611 15.40 5.35 25.56
N ALA A 612 15.17 4.04 25.42
CA ALA A 612 15.18 3.36 24.13
C ALA A 612 14.11 3.93 23.19
N VAL A 613 12.87 4.10 23.67
CA VAL A 613 11.77 4.69 22.90
C VAL A 613 12.10 6.12 22.48
N ALA A 614 12.66 6.93 23.38
CA ALA A 614 13.06 8.31 23.06
C ALA A 614 14.12 8.34 21.94
N GLN A 615 15.14 7.47 22.00
CA GLN A 615 16.19 7.37 20.98
C GLN A 615 15.66 6.85 19.64
N LEU A 616 14.76 5.86 19.66
CA LEU A 616 14.14 5.29 18.47
C LEU A 616 13.28 6.30 17.72
N ARG A 617 12.68 7.29 18.40
CA ARG A 617 11.81 8.33 17.82
C ARG A 617 12.53 9.60 17.36
N ILE A 618 13.85 9.72 17.53
CA ILE A 618 14.60 10.89 17.05
C ILE A 618 14.56 10.93 15.51
N GLU A 619 14.07 12.03 14.95
CA GLU A 619 14.05 12.28 13.50
C GLU A 619 15.45 12.24 12.89
N ASP A 620 15.58 11.75 11.66
CA ASP A 620 16.89 11.49 11.03
C ASP A 620 17.78 12.73 11.04
N ASN A 621 17.26 13.91 10.72
CA ASN A 621 18.06 15.15 10.71
C ASN A 621 18.38 15.71 12.11
N ALA A 622 17.71 15.24 13.15
CA ALA A 622 17.97 15.62 14.54
C ALA A 622 19.02 14.71 15.22
N ILE A 623 19.40 13.60 14.59
CA ILE A 623 20.42 12.68 15.10
C ILE A 623 21.79 13.39 15.12
N ARG A 624 22.51 13.25 16.23
CA ARG A 624 23.89 13.71 16.39
C ARG A 624 24.79 12.54 16.77
N TYR A 625 25.90 12.40 16.06
CA TYR A 625 26.88 11.33 16.29
C TYR A 625 28.28 11.90 16.55
N ASP A 626 29.12 11.13 17.22
CA ASP A 626 30.51 11.48 17.48
C ASP A 626 31.36 11.13 16.25
N ALA A 627 31.77 12.14 15.48
CA ALA A 627 32.62 12.00 14.31
C ALA A 627 33.30 13.33 13.99
N GLU A 628 34.49 13.26 13.40
CA GLU A 628 35.22 14.44 12.90
C GLU A 628 34.68 14.97 11.56
N SER A 629 33.99 14.12 10.79
CA SER A 629 33.46 14.44 9.46
C SER A 629 31.96 14.21 9.38
N PHE A 630 31.30 15.04 8.57
CA PHE A 630 29.90 14.85 8.21
C PHE A 630 29.81 13.80 7.11
N LEU A 631 29.40 12.60 7.51
CA LEU A 631 29.10 11.47 6.63
C LEU A 631 27.65 11.56 6.15
N PHE A 632 27.45 11.97 4.89
CA PHE A 632 26.10 12.19 4.35
C PHE A 632 25.34 10.88 4.12
N ALA A 633 26.07 9.78 3.98
CA ALA A 633 25.52 8.43 3.88
C ALA A 633 25.01 7.87 5.22
N ILE A 634 24.97 8.66 6.29
CA ILE A 634 24.46 8.28 7.62
C ILE A 634 23.35 9.28 8.02
N PRO A 635 22.25 8.85 8.68
CA PRO A 635 21.26 9.75 9.26
C PRO A 635 21.90 10.73 10.25
N GLY A 636 21.41 11.96 10.29
CA GLY A 636 21.93 12.98 11.21
C GLY A 636 23.17 13.71 10.70
N ALA A 637 23.93 14.24 11.65
CA ALA A 637 25.18 14.96 11.43
C ALA A 637 26.11 14.80 12.66
N PRO A 638 27.40 15.17 12.55
CA PRO A 638 28.29 15.22 13.70
C PRO A 638 27.78 16.11 14.82
N ALA A 639 28.21 15.85 16.06
CA ALA A 639 27.85 16.66 17.24
C ALA A 639 28.25 18.14 17.10
N SER A 640 29.27 18.44 16.29
CA SER A 640 29.70 19.81 15.96
C SER A 640 28.72 20.56 15.04
N VAL A 641 27.80 19.87 14.36
CA VAL A 641 26.79 20.48 13.50
C VAL A 641 25.52 20.73 14.30
N LYS A 642 25.13 22.00 14.41
CA LYS A 642 23.89 22.42 15.08
C LYS A 642 22.67 22.08 14.25
N GLN A 643 22.67 22.40 12.95
CA GLN A 643 21.60 22.08 12.01
C GLN A 643 22.07 22.15 10.56
N PHE A 644 21.29 21.57 9.65
CA PHE A 644 21.55 21.63 8.21
C PHE A 644 20.25 21.64 7.40
N SER A 645 20.29 22.18 6.19
CA SER A 645 19.15 22.27 5.27
C SER A 645 19.59 22.19 3.80
N GLY A 646 18.61 22.09 2.89
CA GLY A 646 18.86 22.06 1.44
C GLY A 646 19.37 20.73 0.90
N ILE A 647 19.26 19.64 1.67
CA ILE A 647 19.65 18.28 1.25
C ILE A 647 18.48 17.31 1.31
N SER A 648 18.48 16.37 0.37
CA SER A 648 17.54 15.27 0.28
C SER A 648 17.73 14.24 1.40
N ARG A 649 16.82 13.25 1.43
CA ARG A 649 17.01 12.01 2.19
C ARG A 649 18.31 11.30 1.82
N GLN A 650 18.77 10.46 2.75
CA GLN A 650 19.95 9.63 2.62
C GLN A 650 19.80 8.56 1.52
N GLU A 651 20.89 8.33 0.81
CA GLU A 651 21.12 7.18 -0.06
C GLU A 651 22.39 6.44 0.43
N SER A 652 22.62 5.21 -0.02
CA SER A 652 23.73 4.37 0.46
C SER A 652 25.13 4.98 0.25
N TRP A 653 25.26 5.93 -0.68
CA TRP A 653 26.51 6.61 -1.01
C TRP A 653 26.63 8.03 -0.42
N GLY A 654 25.52 8.65 0.02
CA GLY A 654 25.51 10.09 0.36
C GLY A 654 24.12 10.73 0.30
N ARG A 655 24.08 12.06 0.09
CA ARG A 655 22.83 12.85 -0.07
C ARG A 655 22.94 13.83 -1.22
N TRP A 656 21.86 14.03 -1.96
CA TRP A 656 21.78 15.10 -2.95
C TRP A 656 21.40 16.44 -2.32
N SER A 657 21.93 17.55 -2.83
CA SER A 657 21.31 18.86 -2.65
C SER A 657 19.90 18.87 -3.27
N ASN A 658 18.99 19.66 -2.70
CA ASN A 658 17.61 19.75 -3.17
C ASN A 658 17.08 21.18 -3.07
N ALA A 659 17.08 21.86 -4.21
CA ALA A 659 16.60 23.23 -4.35
C ALA A 659 15.08 23.38 -4.17
N SER A 660 14.32 22.27 -4.11
CA SER A 660 12.91 22.29 -3.70
C SER A 660 12.76 22.46 -2.18
N LEU A 661 13.79 22.13 -1.39
CA LEU A 661 13.78 22.29 0.08
C LEU A 661 14.39 23.62 0.51
N ALA A 662 15.53 23.98 -0.07
CA ALA A 662 16.17 25.28 0.08
C ALA A 662 17.09 25.52 -1.12
N PRO A 663 17.23 26.76 -1.63
CA PRO A 663 18.05 27.04 -2.80
C PRO A 663 19.51 26.60 -2.62
N ASP A 664 20.02 26.68 -1.39
CA ASP A 664 21.39 26.35 -1.02
C ASP A 664 21.44 25.23 0.03
N VAL A 665 22.53 24.47 0.02
CA VAL A 665 22.88 23.59 1.14
C VAL A 665 23.49 24.45 2.23
N THR A 666 22.90 24.47 3.41
CA THR A 666 23.41 25.24 4.55
C THR A 666 23.74 24.30 5.71
N ILE A 667 24.92 24.47 6.30
CA ILE A 667 25.38 23.75 7.49
C ILE A 667 25.76 24.79 8.54
N GLU A 668 25.11 24.74 9.70
CA GLU A 668 25.39 25.61 10.83
C GLU A 668 26.06 24.78 11.93
N PHE A 669 27.22 25.24 12.39
CA PHE A 669 28.03 24.61 13.43
C PHE A 669 27.67 25.16 14.82
N VAL A 670 27.84 24.33 15.85
CA VAL A 670 27.61 24.71 17.25
C VAL A 670 28.58 25.81 17.67
N ASP A 671 29.88 25.58 17.41
CA ASP A 671 30.95 26.53 17.63
C ASP A 671 31.30 27.28 16.33
N PRO A 672 31.92 28.48 16.41
CA PRO A 672 32.47 29.16 15.24
C PRO A 672 33.42 28.25 14.48
N LEU A 673 33.38 28.30 13.13
CA LEU A 673 34.42 27.65 12.33
C LEU A 673 35.79 28.28 12.64
N PRO A 674 36.90 27.51 12.57
CA PRO A 674 38.23 28.04 12.89
C PRO A 674 38.58 29.29 12.09
N ALA A 675 39.45 30.15 12.62
CA ALA A 675 39.87 31.37 11.92
C ALA A 675 40.55 31.06 10.57
N HIS A 676 41.32 29.99 10.51
CA HIS A 676 41.92 29.44 9.30
C HIS A 676 41.67 27.94 9.25
N PHE A 677 41.14 27.43 8.14
CA PHE A 677 40.91 26.00 7.99
C PHE A 677 40.88 25.55 6.54
N ASP A 678 41.14 24.26 6.35
CA ASP A 678 40.88 23.56 5.10
C ASP A 678 39.53 22.84 5.21
N LEU A 679 38.63 23.11 4.26
CA LEU A 679 37.38 22.39 4.05
C LEU A 679 37.65 21.27 3.05
N VAL A 680 37.68 20.03 3.54
CA VAL A 680 37.84 18.83 2.71
C VAL A 680 36.45 18.28 2.39
N ILE A 681 36.09 18.24 1.10
CA ILE A 681 34.77 17.82 0.63
C ILE A 681 34.89 16.73 -0.43
N THR A 682 34.17 15.63 -0.25
CA THR A 682 33.99 14.58 -1.26
C THR A 682 32.58 14.71 -1.84
N ALA A 683 32.50 15.06 -3.13
CA ALA A 683 31.22 15.35 -3.78
C ALA A 683 31.25 15.08 -5.29
N ARG A 684 30.06 15.09 -5.91
CA ARG A 684 29.83 15.02 -7.36
C ARG A 684 28.84 16.08 -7.82
N ALA A 685 28.86 16.43 -9.09
CA ALA A 685 27.86 17.31 -9.72
C ALA A 685 26.76 16.52 -10.42
N TYR A 686 25.61 17.17 -10.61
CA TYR A 686 24.48 16.65 -11.37
C TYR A 686 24.10 17.57 -12.53
N GLY A 687 23.85 16.99 -13.70
CA GLY A 687 23.35 17.69 -14.87
C GLY A 687 24.26 18.86 -15.30
N PRO A 688 23.71 20.06 -15.57
CA PRO A 688 24.47 21.24 -16.02
C PRO A 688 25.51 21.79 -15.02
N ASN A 689 25.55 21.26 -13.79
CA ASN A 689 26.56 21.65 -12.80
C ASN A 689 27.89 20.90 -12.99
N ILE A 690 27.93 19.88 -13.86
CA ILE A 690 29.15 19.12 -14.15
C ILE A 690 30.20 20.04 -14.77
N HIS A 691 31.39 20.05 -14.17
CA HIS A 691 32.53 20.92 -14.51
C HIS A 691 32.23 22.44 -14.44
N ARG A 692 31.16 22.82 -13.75
CA ARG A 692 30.81 24.22 -13.53
C ARG A 692 31.28 24.68 -12.13
N PRO A 693 31.74 25.94 -11.98
CA PRO A 693 32.05 26.50 -10.67
C PRO A 693 30.80 26.57 -9.77
N ILE A 694 30.92 26.01 -8.57
CA ILE A 694 29.91 25.99 -7.51
C ILE A 694 30.44 26.83 -6.35
N PRO A 695 29.79 27.96 -6.02
CA PRO A 695 30.17 28.77 -4.86
C PRO A 695 30.03 28.02 -3.54
N VAL A 696 31.06 28.10 -2.72
CA VAL A 696 31.10 27.64 -1.32
C VAL A 696 31.47 28.83 -0.45
N ARG A 697 30.62 29.18 0.52
CA ARG A 697 30.74 30.39 1.33
C ARG A 697 30.86 30.09 2.82
N VAL A 698 31.72 30.84 3.50
CA VAL A 698 31.86 30.85 4.95
C VAL A 698 31.92 32.31 5.41
N GLY A 699 30.83 32.79 6.02
CA GLY A 699 30.69 34.24 6.27
C GLY A 699 30.72 35.00 4.95
N ASP A 700 31.58 36.01 4.86
CA ASP A 700 31.78 36.84 3.66
C ASP A 700 32.83 36.28 2.68
N THR A 701 33.51 35.18 3.05
CA THR A 701 34.52 34.54 2.19
C THR A 701 33.87 33.52 1.25
N GLU A 702 34.22 33.57 -0.04
CA GLU A 702 33.75 32.62 -1.07
C GLU A 702 34.94 31.91 -1.74
N GLN A 703 34.79 30.60 -1.95
CA GLN A 703 35.66 29.77 -2.79
C GLN A 703 34.83 29.06 -3.85
N LEU A 704 35.46 28.70 -4.98
CA LEU A 704 34.78 28.01 -6.08
C LEU A 704 35.18 26.52 -6.11
N LEU A 705 34.18 25.65 -6.10
CA LEU A 705 34.33 24.21 -6.22
C LEU A 705 33.93 23.74 -7.62
N THR A 706 34.75 22.90 -8.27
CA THR A 706 34.40 22.32 -9.57
C THR A 706 34.37 20.80 -9.48
N LEU A 707 33.21 20.20 -9.78
CA LEU A 707 32.97 18.76 -9.60
C LEU A 707 32.65 18.07 -10.93
N GLY A 708 33.08 16.81 -11.07
CA GLY A 708 32.66 15.91 -12.14
C GLY A 708 31.41 15.10 -11.77
N GLU A 709 30.99 14.20 -12.66
CA GLU A 709 29.86 13.28 -12.41
C GLU A 709 30.20 12.18 -11.37
N ILE A 710 31.47 11.79 -11.30
CA ILE A 710 31.98 10.80 -10.34
C ILE A 710 32.43 11.53 -9.07
N PRO A 711 32.15 10.98 -7.86
CA PRO A 711 32.63 11.56 -6.61
C PRO A 711 34.14 11.78 -6.60
N SER A 712 34.57 12.98 -6.19
CA SER A 712 35.97 13.35 -6.03
C SER A 712 36.17 14.22 -4.80
N THR A 713 37.36 14.16 -4.20
CA THR A 713 37.72 14.93 -2.99
C THR A 713 38.45 16.21 -3.39
N HIS A 714 38.02 17.34 -2.82
CA HIS A 714 38.60 18.65 -3.03
C HIS A 714 38.88 19.31 -1.68
N THR A 715 39.92 20.14 -1.63
CA THR A 715 40.28 20.93 -0.45
C THR A 715 40.15 22.41 -0.78
N LEU A 716 39.31 23.13 -0.04
CA LEU A 716 39.12 24.56 -0.17
C LEU A 716 39.64 25.25 1.09
N ARG A 717 40.53 26.23 0.93
CA ARG A 717 41.09 26.98 2.04
C ARG A 717 40.24 28.20 2.35
N PHE A 718 39.87 28.38 3.61
CA PHE A 718 39.07 29.51 4.07
C PHE A 718 39.76 30.29 5.19
N ASP A 719 39.61 31.61 5.10
CA ASP A 719 39.85 32.55 6.19
C ASP A 719 38.50 33.03 6.72
N ASN A 720 38.27 32.88 8.02
CA ASN A 720 37.02 33.19 8.72
C ASN A 720 37.28 34.14 9.91
N PRO A 721 37.78 35.37 9.66
CA PRO A 721 38.15 36.30 10.73
C PRO A 721 36.95 36.74 11.59
N GLU A 722 35.73 36.65 11.06
CA GLU A 722 34.50 37.05 11.75
C GLU A 722 33.91 35.95 12.63
N GLY A 723 34.49 34.74 12.63
CA GLY A 723 33.99 33.62 13.44
C GLY A 723 32.60 33.15 12.98
N SER A 724 32.36 33.08 11.67
CA SER A 724 31.12 32.54 11.14
C SER A 724 30.91 31.10 11.57
N HIS A 725 29.67 30.78 11.93
CA HIS A 725 29.21 29.42 12.22
C HIS A 725 28.64 28.71 10.98
N ARG A 726 28.56 29.40 9.84
CA ARG A 726 27.76 28.95 8.69
C ARG A 726 28.63 28.66 7.48
N LEU A 727 28.42 27.46 6.93
CA LEU A 727 28.92 27.02 5.64
C LEU A 727 27.74 26.87 4.66
N THR A 728 27.86 27.45 3.47
CA THR A 728 26.82 27.40 2.44
C THR A 728 27.39 26.92 1.10
N LEU A 729 26.72 25.99 0.43
CA LEU A 729 27.03 25.56 -0.93
C LEU A 729 25.86 25.88 -1.85
N SER A 730 26.14 26.55 -2.97
CA SER A 730 25.13 27.08 -3.90
C SER A 730 25.25 26.46 -5.29
N PRO A 731 24.64 25.29 -5.57
CA PRO A 731 24.63 24.75 -6.93
C PRO A 731 23.93 25.71 -7.91
N PRO A 732 24.60 26.17 -8.98
CA PRO A 732 24.08 27.26 -9.82
C PRO A 732 22.86 26.89 -10.68
N GLU A 733 22.77 25.64 -11.15
CA GLU A 733 21.68 25.19 -12.05
C GLU A 733 21.10 23.84 -11.63
N PRO A 734 20.37 23.77 -10.50
CA PRO A 734 19.77 22.52 -10.05
C PRO A 734 18.59 22.12 -10.96
N GLN A 735 18.51 20.85 -11.32
CA GLN A 735 17.56 20.29 -12.27
C GLN A 735 16.50 19.42 -11.59
N LEU A 736 15.25 19.52 -12.04
CA LEU A 736 14.20 18.60 -11.60
C LEU A 736 14.53 17.17 -12.06
N SER A 737 14.45 16.23 -11.13
CA SER A 737 14.82 14.85 -11.37
C SER A 737 14.06 13.90 -10.45
N ASN A 738 13.66 12.77 -11.03
CA ASN A 738 13.15 11.61 -10.31
C ASN A 738 14.22 10.54 -10.10
N LEU A 739 15.50 10.82 -10.41
CA LEU A 739 16.61 9.91 -10.17
C LEU A 739 16.53 9.43 -8.72
N ASN A 740 16.49 8.12 -8.49
CA ASN A 740 16.34 7.51 -7.17
C ASN A 740 15.29 8.20 -6.29
N ASN A 741 14.19 8.73 -6.83
CA ASN A 741 13.13 9.33 -6.00
C ASN A 741 12.18 8.25 -5.46
N ILE A 742 11.51 8.53 -4.35
CA ILE A 742 10.42 7.67 -3.87
C ILE A 742 9.25 7.86 -4.83
N ALA A 743 8.65 6.78 -5.32
CA ALA A 743 7.53 6.90 -6.25
C ALA A 743 6.34 7.65 -5.61
N GLY A 744 5.65 8.47 -6.39
CA GLY A 744 4.56 9.32 -5.88
C GLY A 744 4.98 10.60 -5.13
N GLN A 745 6.28 10.83 -4.91
CA GLN A 745 6.76 12.14 -4.43
C GLN A 745 7.07 13.09 -5.58
N ASP A 746 6.94 14.39 -5.30
CA ASP A 746 7.31 15.44 -6.23
C ASP A 746 8.79 15.30 -6.66
N PRO A 747 9.12 15.58 -7.93
CA PRO A 747 10.49 15.55 -8.41
C PRO A 747 11.42 16.44 -7.59
N ARG A 748 12.62 15.92 -7.30
CA ARG A 748 13.64 16.63 -6.51
C ARG A 748 14.42 17.56 -7.43
N LYS A 749 14.76 18.77 -6.98
CA LYS A 749 15.57 19.72 -7.77
C LYS A 749 17.05 19.60 -7.41
N LEU A 750 17.75 18.67 -8.06
CA LEU A 750 19.10 18.20 -7.70
C LEU A 750 20.22 19.06 -8.31
N GLY A 751 21.30 19.31 -7.57
CA GLY A 751 22.46 20.07 -8.05
C GLY A 751 23.81 19.38 -7.84
N ILE A 752 24.12 18.99 -6.60
CA ILE A 752 25.36 18.28 -6.23
C ILE A 752 25.05 17.10 -5.31
N GLY A 753 25.86 16.05 -5.38
CA GLY A 753 25.81 14.90 -4.47
C GLY A 753 26.94 14.98 -3.46
N LEU A 754 26.61 14.99 -2.18
CA LEU A 754 27.53 15.11 -1.05
C LEU A 754 27.78 13.73 -0.44
N VAL A 755 29.04 13.36 -0.28
CA VAL A 755 29.48 12.07 0.31
C VAL A 755 30.01 12.30 1.71
N GLU A 756 31.00 13.18 1.84
CA GLU A 756 31.69 13.49 3.09
C GLU A 756 32.15 14.95 3.12
N LEU A 757 32.15 15.55 4.31
CA LEU A 757 32.69 16.89 4.54
C LEU A 757 33.43 16.95 5.87
N LYS A 758 34.66 17.49 5.87
CA LYS A 758 35.50 17.63 7.06
C LYS A 758 36.10 19.04 7.13
N VAL A 759 36.10 19.62 8.34
CA VAL A 759 36.78 20.88 8.64
C VAL A 759 38.09 20.54 9.34
N VAL A 760 39.21 21.00 8.78
CA VAL A 760 40.55 20.77 9.33
C VAL A 760 41.14 22.12 9.73
N PRO A 761 41.19 22.45 11.04
CA PRO A 761 41.80 23.68 11.53
C PRO A 761 43.26 23.79 11.06
N LEU A 762 43.66 24.99 10.64
CA LEU A 762 45.05 25.29 10.32
C LEU A 762 45.70 26.06 11.47
N PRO A 763 47.03 25.89 11.67
CA PRO A 763 47.78 26.57 12.72
C PRO A 763 47.77 28.09 12.62
#